data_AF-A0A432HMX5-F1
#
_entry.id   AF-A0A432HMX5-F1
#
_cell.length_a   1.000
_cell.length_b   1.000
_cell.length_c   1.000
_cell.angle_alpha   90.00
_cell.angle_beta   90.00
_cell.angle_gamma   90.00
#
_symmetry.space_group_name_H-M   'P 1'
#
loop_
_entity.id
_entity.type
_entity.pdbx_description
1 polymer ?
#
loop_
_entity_poly.entity_id
_entity_poly.type
_entity_poly.pdbx_seq_one_letter_code
_entity_poly.pdbx_strand_id
1 'polypeptide(L)'
;MSNRLLSAAICLLMLTSMAPTVTAVGPPDSVIWGISYDWTNYENDIEEMTGIDTNAVNEDLEAAADYAGFLLDSDQVVSGMTEFFIESWDDDEPVEITDASGVTHEVTKRMTELTVRHGILGDMGFTAAWTDENESIDIWMSASMEELFVIDAAYIEYVDEDLMVYGGDLEMSGEFALESSLEFNIQVIAANEVLAPELGMGFTVLFEIPSINSEWRADEPLDYLHHLSEEPTDDSNDSTDNGSGGGEYHSGLVEGDFSTITGYSMMLSIEGIPAEDFDINLDAFNVQLSDSIPGQGTFSEEMTVFSGAMWDWECPPVGGVENVNIDPSSNETASAQCGLAPPISMGMASMMGISMMMAFDSGVQELITAMEEQVGAWLEEISPEENDTFVCDNGEEIPAEWENDGDIDCEDGSDENESGGGGTYTCDNGQVIPEAWVNDGEEDCEDGSDEDGSEDVFQRYIDMFEALNNSNLEKTMEAFGEKLEVLMEDNDPSEPLAALDDMCPIMFWDTSNSRVLGMALMATDEGDDYEVLLGPEILGVKEHSYDLSVQYLTGQDARDAKLDALGLIELRDLAPESRHDVEELYDILGEDFLPELDQTDTDGDGVIDYFDQDDDGDGMFDWEDPDPLSAPEPPEPEEESGSIPGPGVLATISLLGAAMLIPRRDD
;
A
#
# COMPACT_ATOMS: atom_id res chain seq x y z
N MET A 1 18.65 -45.13 8.97
CA MET A 1 17.63 -44.08 9.20
C MET A 1 17.92 -43.20 10.42
N SER A 2 18.58 -43.66 11.49
CA SER A 2 18.77 -42.80 12.69
C SER A 2 19.90 -41.75 12.63
N ASN A 3 20.94 -41.92 11.81
CA ASN A 3 22.07 -40.98 11.78
C ASN A 3 21.90 -39.79 10.84
N ARG A 4 20.97 -39.87 9.87
CA ARG A 4 20.67 -38.75 8.95
C ARG A 4 19.77 -37.70 9.60
N LEU A 5 18.84 -38.13 10.45
CA LEU A 5 18.00 -37.24 11.25
C LEU A 5 18.81 -36.52 12.33
N LEU A 6 19.81 -37.17 12.94
CA LEU A 6 20.67 -36.51 13.93
C LEU A 6 21.61 -35.49 13.26
N SER A 7 22.16 -35.78 12.08
CA SER A 7 22.96 -34.79 11.33
C SER A 7 22.11 -33.64 10.80
N ALA A 8 20.88 -33.90 10.33
CA ALA A 8 19.94 -32.85 9.93
C ALA A 8 19.52 -31.99 11.13
N ALA A 9 19.21 -32.59 12.29
CA ALA A 9 18.87 -31.87 13.50
C ALA A 9 20.05 -31.09 14.09
N ILE A 10 21.29 -31.60 13.98
CA ILE A 10 22.50 -30.87 14.39
C ILE A 10 22.83 -29.75 13.38
N CYS A 11 22.57 -29.92 12.08
CA CYS A 11 22.66 -28.82 11.12
C CYS A 11 21.58 -27.76 11.36
N LEU A 12 20.34 -28.15 11.67
CA LEU A 12 19.26 -27.24 12.05
C LEU A 12 19.53 -26.51 13.38
N LEU A 13 20.14 -27.21 14.35
CA LEU A 13 20.58 -26.64 15.63
C LEU A 13 21.87 -25.80 15.53
N MET A 14 22.68 -26.00 14.48
CA MET A 14 23.84 -25.14 14.20
C MET A 14 23.47 -23.93 13.34
N LEU A 15 22.43 -24.02 12.49
CA LEU A 15 21.82 -22.89 11.80
C LEU A 15 21.10 -21.96 12.77
N THR A 16 20.45 -22.49 13.82
CA THR A 16 19.85 -21.68 14.89
C THR A 16 20.83 -21.19 15.96
N SER A 17 22.13 -21.56 15.87
CA SER A 17 23.15 -21.08 16.81
C SER A 17 24.08 -20.02 16.22
N MET A 18 23.83 -19.58 14.99
CA MET A 18 24.52 -18.46 14.33
C MET A 18 23.53 -17.60 13.54
N ALA A 19 22.32 -17.40 14.07
CA ALA A 19 21.71 -16.10 13.84
C ALA A 19 22.49 -15.15 14.76
N PRO A 20 23.25 -14.16 14.27
CA PRO A 20 23.22 -12.92 15.00
C PRO A 20 21.73 -12.59 15.07
N THR A 21 21.13 -12.74 16.24
CA THR A 21 19.95 -11.95 16.53
C THR A 21 20.42 -10.53 16.28
N VAL A 22 20.02 -9.92 15.17
CA VAL A 22 20.11 -8.47 14.95
C VAL A 22 19.16 -7.85 15.98
N THR A 23 19.63 -7.88 17.23
CA THR A 23 19.10 -7.23 18.43
C THR A 23 20.32 -6.60 19.07
N ALA A 24 21.10 -5.88 18.27
CA ALA A 24 22.15 -5.02 18.76
C ALA A 24 21.54 -3.62 18.85
N VAL A 25 20.80 -3.35 19.93
CA VAL A 25 20.56 -1.95 20.32
C VAL A 25 21.93 -1.28 20.33
N GLY A 26 22.09 -0.21 19.53
CA GLY A 26 23.38 0.44 19.40
C GLY A 26 23.91 0.87 20.77
N PRO A 27 25.23 1.07 20.90
CA PRO A 27 25.80 1.52 22.17
C PRO A 27 25.22 2.90 22.55
N PRO A 28 25.29 3.31 23.84
CA PRO A 28 24.68 4.57 24.30
C PRO A 28 25.17 5.85 23.62
N ASP A 29 26.31 5.79 22.94
CA ASP A 29 26.93 6.86 22.16
C ASP A 29 26.67 6.75 20.63
N SER A 30 25.84 5.79 20.19
CA SER A 30 25.33 5.79 18.81
C SER A 30 24.42 6.99 18.57
N VAL A 31 24.39 7.43 17.31
CA VAL A 31 23.45 8.45 16.81
C VAL A 31 22.28 7.72 16.20
N ILE A 32 21.07 8.06 16.61
CA ILE A 32 19.84 7.45 16.13
C ILE A 32 18.77 8.51 15.93
N TRP A 33 18.04 8.36 14.84
CA TRP A 33 16.89 9.18 14.49
C TRP A 33 15.90 8.34 13.69
N GLY A 34 14.65 8.78 13.66
CA GLY A 34 13.59 8.07 12.97
C GLY A 34 12.29 8.84 12.88
N ILE A 35 11.32 8.23 12.22
CA ILE A 35 9.98 8.76 12.00
C ILE A 35 8.98 7.68 12.42
N SER A 36 7.91 8.10 13.09
CA SER A 36 6.74 7.27 13.38
C SER A 36 5.49 7.99 12.88
N TYR A 37 4.58 7.25 12.25
CA TYR A 37 3.33 7.76 11.69
C TYR A 37 2.19 6.79 11.93
N ASP A 38 1.04 7.32 12.35
CA ASP A 38 -0.19 6.58 12.59
C ASP A 38 -1.22 6.95 11.51
N TRP A 39 -1.53 6.00 10.64
CA TRP A 39 -2.38 6.20 9.47
C TRP A 39 -3.84 6.49 9.80
N THR A 40 -4.28 6.25 11.04
CA THR A 40 -5.64 6.64 11.47
C THR A 40 -5.86 8.15 11.45
N ASN A 41 -4.79 8.95 11.36
CA ASN A 41 -4.87 10.42 11.27
C ASN A 41 -4.74 10.94 9.83
N TYR A 42 -4.72 10.06 8.83
CA TYR A 42 -4.46 10.41 7.43
C TYR A 42 -5.36 11.53 6.90
N GLU A 43 -6.67 11.44 7.14
CA GLU A 43 -7.62 12.45 6.68
C GLU A 43 -7.42 13.81 7.38
N ASN A 44 -7.21 13.80 8.69
CA ASN A 44 -6.95 15.00 9.48
C ASN A 44 -5.65 15.68 9.02
N ASP A 45 -4.60 14.91 8.75
CA ASP A 45 -3.35 15.46 8.24
C ASP A 45 -3.52 16.02 6.81
N ILE A 46 -4.34 15.39 5.95
CA ILE A 46 -4.71 15.96 4.64
C ILE A 46 -5.41 17.30 4.82
N GLU A 47 -6.38 17.40 5.73
CA GLU A 47 -7.09 18.66 6.01
C GLU A 47 -6.12 19.73 6.52
N GLU A 48 -5.26 19.41 7.48
CA GLU A 48 -4.28 20.34 8.05
C GLU A 48 -3.21 20.79 7.02
N MET A 49 -2.83 19.92 6.08
CA MET A 49 -1.83 20.23 5.05
C MET A 49 -2.42 20.94 3.83
N THR A 50 -3.59 20.51 3.37
CA THR A 50 -4.16 20.95 2.10
C THR A 50 -5.32 21.93 2.29
N GLY A 51 -5.99 21.90 3.44
CA GLY A 51 -7.25 22.59 3.67
C GLY A 51 -8.47 21.89 3.07
N ILE A 52 -8.29 20.68 2.50
CA ILE A 52 -9.36 19.87 1.92
C ILE A 52 -9.86 18.93 3.01
N ASP A 53 -11.12 19.11 3.40
CA ASP A 53 -11.85 18.20 4.26
C ASP A 53 -12.43 17.08 3.38
N THR A 54 -11.87 15.87 3.48
CA THR A 54 -12.30 14.71 2.68
C THR A 54 -13.74 14.31 2.97
N ASN A 55 -14.19 14.48 4.22
CA ASN A 55 -15.56 14.22 4.64
C ASN A 55 -16.52 15.24 4.01
N ALA A 56 -16.16 16.52 3.98
CA ALA A 56 -16.97 17.54 3.30
C ALA A 56 -17.05 17.30 1.78
N VAL A 57 -16.00 16.77 1.15
CA VAL A 57 -16.02 16.38 -0.27
C VAL A 57 -16.98 15.23 -0.52
N ASN A 58 -16.99 14.22 0.35
CA ASN A 58 -17.95 13.11 0.28
C ASN A 58 -19.39 13.63 0.47
N GLU A 59 -19.66 14.48 1.48
CA GLU A 59 -20.98 15.10 1.69
C GLU A 59 -21.47 15.87 0.45
N ASP A 60 -20.58 16.57 -0.25
CA ASP A 60 -20.89 17.30 -1.48
C ASP A 60 -21.21 16.38 -2.66
N LEU A 61 -20.51 15.24 -2.75
CA LEU A 61 -20.75 14.21 -3.74
C LEU A 61 -22.15 13.62 -3.58
N GLU A 62 -22.52 13.24 -2.36
CA GLU A 62 -23.85 12.74 -2.01
C GLU A 62 -24.93 13.80 -2.25
N ALA A 63 -24.70 15.04 -1.81
CA ALA A 63 -25.66 16.14 -2.00
C ALA A 63 -25.88 16.49 -3.48
N ALA A 64 -24.87 16.32 -4.34
CA ALA A 64 -25.02 16.44 -5.79
C ALA A 64 -25.88 15.32 -6.37
N ALA A 65 -25.68 14.08 -5.92
CA ALA A 65 -26.47 12.92 -6.35
C ALA A 65 -27.94 13.06 -5.94
N ASP A 66 -28.19 13.44 -4.69
CA ASP A 66 -29.51 13.73 -4.12
C ASP A 66 -30.25 14.81 -4.92
N TYR A 67 -29.53 15.86 -5.32
CA TYR A 67 -30.08 16.92 -6.17
C TYR A 67 -30.43 16.42 -7.57
N ALA A 68 -29.58 15.58 -8.16
CA ALA A 68 -29.79 14.98 -9.47
C ALA A 68 -30.94 13.95 -9.46
N GLY A 69 -31.22 13.34 -8.31
CA GLY A 69 -32.34 12.42 -8.10
C GLY A 69 -31.95 10.94 -8.13
N PHE A 70 -30.72 10.62 -7.73
CA PHE A 70 -30.26 9.26 -7.47
C PHE A 70 -29.55 9.20 -6.11
N LEU A 71 -29.45 8.02 -5.51
CA LEU A 71 -28.71 7.80 -4.28
C LEU A 71 -27.26 7.49 -4.62
N LEU A 72 -26.34 8.04 -3.84
CA LEU A 72 -24.92 7.74 -3.88
C LEU A 72 -24.44 7.88 -2.44
N ASP A 73 -23.87 6.82 -1.89
CA ASP A 73 -23.26 6.80 -0.56
C ASP A 73 -21.88 6.18 -0.74
N SER A 74 -20.83 6.76 -0.15
CA SER A 74 -19.46 6.29 -0.31
C SER A 74 -18.61 6.60 0.91
N ASP A 75 -17.71 5.70 1.25
CA ASP A 75 -16.79 5.90 2.36
C ASP A 75 -15.44 5.21 2.10
N GLN A 76 -14.42 5.60 2.87
CA GLN A 76 -13.09 5.01 2.86
C GLN A 76 -12.47 5.08 4.25
N VAL A 77 -11.80 4.00 4.65
CA VAL A 77 -11.16 3.87 5.95
C VAL A 77 -9.72 3.43 5.72
N VAL A 78 -8.78 4.09 6.39
CA VAL A 78 -7.36 3.72 6.37
C VAL A 78 -6.82 3.72 7.79
N SER A 79 -6.12 2.67 8.17
CA SER A 79 -5.47 2.55 9.47
C SER A 79 -4.12 1.84 9.36
N GLY A 80 -3.32 1.93 10.42
CA GLY A 80 -2.02 1.27 10.49
C GLY A 80 -0.90 2.18 10.98
N MET A 81 0.34 1.71 10.80
CA MET A 81 1.52 2.40 11.31
C MET A 81 2.71 2.30 10.36
N THR A 82 3.48 3.38 10.27
CA THR A 82 4.81 3.41 9.66
C THR A 82 5.84 3.83 10.67
N GLU A 83 6.91 3.05 10.81
CA GLU A 83 8.08 3.39 11.60
C GLU A 83 9.37 3.18 10.80
N PHE A 84 10.28 4.14 10.91
CA PHE A 84 11.54 4.15 10.20
C PHE A 84 12.63 4.63 11.14
N PHE A 85 13.69 3.84 11.35
CA PHE A 85 14.79 4.20 12.23
C PHE A 85 16.13 3.91 11.58
N ILE A 86 17.07 4.85 11.73
CA ILE A 86 18.48 4.69 11.38
C ILE A 86 19.31 4.92 12.62
N GLU A 87 20.18 3.96 12.94
CA GLU A 87 21.11 4.03 14.06
C GLU A 87 22.55 3.77 13.59
N SER A 88 23.49 4.64 13.93
CA SER A 88 24.88 4.51 13.50
C SER A 88 25.90 4.83 14.59
N TRP A 89 26.99 4.06 14.64
CA TRP A 89 28.10 4.22 15.59
C TRP A 89 29.42 3.71 15.04
N ASP A 90 30.51 4.13 15.68
CA ASP A 90 31.86 3.65 15.35
C ASP A 90 32.33 2.64 16.40
N ASP A 91 32.96 1.57 15.95
CA ASP A 91 33.70 0.62 16.77
C ASP A 91 35.20 0.82 16.54
N ASP A 92 35.83 1.45 17.53
CA ASP A 92 37.26 1.79 17.55
C ASP A 92 38.19 0.56 17.61
N GLU A 93 37.66 -0.67 17.74
CA GLU A 93 38.50 -1.88 17.72
C GLU A 93 39.15 -2.06 16.33
N PRO A 94 40.50 -1.98 16.22
CA PRO A 94 41.16 -2.09 14.93
C PRO A 94 41.00 -3.50 14.35
N VAL A 95 40.68 -3.57 13.07
CA VAL A 95 40.54 -4.80 12.28
C VAL A 95 41.46 -4.75 11.07
N GLU A 96 41.92 -5.92 10.61
CA GLU A 96 42.73 -6.03 9.40
C GLU A 96 41.83 -6.39 8.20
N ILE A 97 41.75 -5.49 7.22
CA ILE A 97 41.02 -5.71 5.96
C ILE A 97 42.02 -5.79 4.82
N THR A 98 41.80 -6.75 3.92
CA THR A 98 42.61 -6.88 2.71
C THR A 98 41.82 -6.34 1.54
N ASP A 99 42.34 -5.30 0.89
CA ASP A 99 41.72 -4.71 -0.30
C ASP A 99 41.77 -5.65 -1.51
N ALA A 100 41.09 -5.29 -2.61
CA ALA A 100 41.06 -6.12 -3.81
C ALA A 100 42.46 -6.29 -4.47
N SER A 101 43.41 -5.39 -4.16
CA SER A 101 44.80 -5.47 -4.61
C SER A 101 45.66 -6.46 -3.81
N GLY A 102 45.12 -7.00 -2.72
CA GLY A 102 45.79 -7.94 -1.81
C GLY A 102 46.67 -7.27 -0.77
N VAL A 103 46.50 -5.97 -0.51
CA VAL A 103 47.19 -5.22 0.54
C VAL A 103 46.31 -5.20 1.79
N THR A 104 46.90 -5.53 2.94
CA THR A 104 46.22 -5.49 4.24
C THR A 104 46.40 -4.13 4.88
N HIS A 105 45.29 -3.54 5.32
CA HIS A 105 45.19 -2.27 6.03
C HIS A 105 44.60 -2.49 7.42
N GLU A 106 45.03 -1.67 8.37
CA GLU A 106 44.46 -1.63 9.72
C GLU A 106 43.43 -0.51 9.74
N VAL A 107 42.15 -0.86 9.94
CA VAL A 107 40.99 0.04 9.84
C VAL A 107 40.08 -0.16 11.05
N THR A 108 39.11 0.72 11.22
CA THR A 108 38.01 0.62 12.20
C THR A 108 36.70 0.29 11.49
N LYS A 109 35.63 0.06 12.25
CA LYS A 109 34.31 -0.26 11.71
C LYS A 109 33.32 0.84 12.04
N ARG A 110 32.53 1.25 11.06
CA ARG A 110 31.32 2.03 11.26
C ARG A 110 30.11 1.14 11.03
N MET A 111 29.25 1.06 12.03
CA MET A 111 28.03 0.27 12.00
C MET A 111 26.86 1.21 11.66
N THR A 112 25.97 0.76 10.78
CA THR A 112 24.69 1.43 10.49
C THR A 112 23.59 0.38 10.45
N GLU A 113 22.55 0.57 11.25
CA GLU A 113 21.35 -0.25 11.26
C GLU A 113 20.18 0.56 10.70
N LEU A 114 19.38 -0.09 9.87
CA LEU A 114 18.10 0.41 9.35
C LEU A 114 17.00 -0.55 9.78
N THR A 115 15.97 0.00 10.40
CA THR A 115 14.75 -0.71 10.79
C THR A 115 13.57 0.00 10.15
N VAL A 116 12.80 -0.71 9.34
CA VAL A 116 11.56 -0.22 8.73
C VAL A 116 10.44 -1.16 9.12
N ARG A 117 9.32 -0.58 9.58
CA ARG A 117 8.05 -1.24 9.83
C ARG A 117 6.97 -0.43 9.15
N HIS A 118 6.11 -1.09 8.40
CA HIS A 118 5.02 -0.45 7.71
C HIS A 118 3.90 -1.46 7.54
N GLY A 119 2.72 -1.10 8.04
CA GLY A 119 1.51 -1.88 7.92
C GLY A 119 0.35 -0.93 7.66
N ILE A 120 -0.46 -1.21 6.65
CA ILE A 120 -1.68 -0.47 6.35
C ILE A 120 -2.83 -1.45 6.10
N LEU A 121 -3.99 -1.14 6.66
CA LEU A 121 -5.29 -1.62 6.21
C LEU A 121 -6.02 -0.46 5.54
N GLY A 122 -6.63 -0.72 4.39
CA GLY A 122 -7.44 0.23 3.66
C GLY A 122 -8.68 -0.44 3.12
N ASP A 123 -9.85 0.13 3.40
CA ASP A 123 -11.12 -0.30 2.83
C ASP A 123 -11.83 0.89 2.21
N MET A 124 -12.53 0.66 1.12
CA MET A 124 -13.38 1.68 0.50
C MET A 124 -14.58 1.03 -0.15
N GLY A 125 -15.66 1.80 -0.27
CA GLY A 125 -16.83 1.32 -0.96
C GLY A 125 -17.78 2.42 -1.36
N PHE A 126 -18.67 2.09 -2.29
CA PHE A 126 -19.79 2.96 -2.59
C PHE A 126 -20.98 2.16 -3.09
N THR A 127 -22.16 2.74 -2.90
CA THR A 127 -23.39 2.30 -3.56
C THR A 127 -23.96 3.44 -4.39
N ALA A 128 -24.58 3.13 -5.52
CA ALA A 128 -25.31 4.12 -6.30
C ALA A 128 -26.61 3.53 -6.82
N ALA A 129 -27.73 4.22 -6.64
CA ALA A 129 -29.05 3.73 -7.04
C ALA A 129 -29.84 4.81 -7.79
N TRP A 130 -30.15 4.56 -9.06
CA TRP A 130 -30.94 5.42 -9.93
C TRP A 130 -32.19 4.68 -10.43
N THR A 131 -33.30 5.41 -10.55
CA THR A 131 -34.56 4.86 -11.09
C THR A 131 -35.33 5.91 -11.88
N ASP A 132 -35.85 5.51 -13.04
CA ASP A 132 -36.81 6.27 -13.84
C ASP A 132 -37.90 5.34 -14.38
N GLU A 133 -39.14 5.53 -13.92
CA GLU A 133 -40.29 4.69 -14.27
C GLU A 133 -40.09 3.18 -14.08
N ASN A 134 -39.71 2.43 -15.12
CA ASN A 134 -39.44 0.98 -15.06
C ASN A 134 -37.97 0.63 -15.27
N GLU A 135 -37.13 1.64 -15.47
CA GLU A 135 -35.70 1.52 -15.69
C GLU A 135 -34.97 1.84 -14.37
N SER A 136 -34.01 1.01 -13.97
CA SER A 136 -33.16 1.27 -12.79
C SER A 136 -31.73 0.79 -13.01
N ILE A 137 -30.81 1.43 -12.29
CA ILE A 137 -29.41 1.05 -12.20
C ILE A 137 -29.04 1.08 -10.72
N ASP A 138 -28.59 -0.04 -10.19
CA ASP A 138 -28.06 -0.18 -8.84
C ASP A 138 -26.61 -0.66 -8.95
N ILE A 139 -25.69 0.01 -8.27
CA ILE A 139 -24.26 -0.31 -8.27
C ILE A 139 -23.86 -0.49 -6.82
N TRP A 140 -23.04 -1.51 -6.57
CA TRP A 140 -22.40 -1.76 -5.29
C TRP A 140 -20.94 -2.10 -5.56
N MET A 141 -20.04 -1.50 -4.80
CA MET A 141 -18.60 -1.76 -4.91
C MET A 141 -17.97 -1.75 -3.52
N SER A 142 -17.11 -2.74 -3.29
CA SER A 142 -16.20 -2.81 -2.15
C SER A 142 -14.78 -3.03 -2.66
N ALA A 143 -13.79 -2.38 -2.08
CA ALA A 143 -12.39 -2.68 -2.32
C ALA A 143 -11.62 -2.66 -1.00
N SER A 144 -10.70 -3.61 -0.84
CA SER A 144 -9.79 -3.67 0.30
C SER A 144 -8.34 -3.71 -0.17
N MET A 145 -7.44 -3.24 0.70
CA MET A 145 -6.01 -3.24 0.51
C MET A 145 -5.31 -3.49 1.84
N GLU A 146 -4.36 -4.42 1.83
CA GLU A 146 -3.45 -4.69 2.93
C GLU A 146 -2.01 -4.53 2.44
N GLU A 147 -1.21 -3.72 3.13
CA GLU A 147 0.21 -3.55 2.82
C GLU A 147 1.06 -3.87 4.05
N LEU A 148 2.08 -4.71 3.88
CA LEU A 148 3.08 -5.00 4.89
C LEU A 148 4.47 -4.79 4.27
N PHE A 149 5.29 -3.96 4.90
CA PHE A 149 6.68 -3.77 4.50
C PHE A 149 7.59 -3.68 5.73
N VAL A 150 8.42 -4.71 5.91
CA VAL A 150 9.31 -4.86 7.05
C VAL A 150 10.73 -5.06 6.53
N ILE A 151 11.67 -4.26 7.01
CA ILE A 151 13.10 -4.42 6.70
C ILE A 151 13.93 -4.27 7.97
N ASP A 152 14.87 -5.19 8.16
CA ASP A 152 15.99 -5.03 9.07
C ASP A 152 17.29 -5.18 8.28
N ALA A 153 18.13 -4.15 8.28
CA ALA A 153 19.43 -4.17 7.62
C ALA A 153 20.53 -3.69 8.57
N ALA A 154 21.61 -4.45 8.65
CA ALA A 154 22.83 -4.12 9.38
C ALA A 154 24.01 -4.01 8.42
N TYR A 155 24.67 -2.86 8.42
CA TYR A 155 25.78 -2.54 7.55
C TYR A 155 27.03 -2.22 8.35
N ILE A 156 28.15 -2.80 7.94
CA ILE A 156 29.49 -2.53 8.48
C ILE A 156 30.31 -1.88 7.39
N GLU A 157 30.75 -0.66 7.60
CA GLU A 157 31.66 0.08 6.72
C GLU A 157 33.07 0.07 7.33
N TYR A 158 34.08 -0.25 6.52
CA TYR A 158 35.48 -0.33 6.98
C TYR A 158 36.21 0.97 6.66
N VAL A 159 36.61 1.70 7.70
CA VAL A 159 37.06 3.10 7.59
C VAL A 159 38.38 3.33 8.36
N ASP A 160 39.33 4.07 7.78
CA ASP A 160 40.59 4.44 8.45
C ASP A 160 40.53 5.78 9.24
N GLU A 161 41.68 6.21 9.78
CA GLU A 161 41.79 7.45 10.56
C GLU A 161 41.56 8.73 9.74
N ASP A 162 41.68 8.66 8.42
CA ASP A 162 41.45 9.76 7.48
C ASP A 162 40.04 9.70 6.85
N LEU A 163 39.15 8.81 7.36
CA LEU A 163 37.80 8.53 6.85
C LEU A 163 37.75 7.91 5.44
N MET A 164 38.85 7.29 5.01
CA MET A 164 38.88 6.55 3.74
C MET A 164 38.17 5.20 3.91
N VAL A 165 37.31 4.86 2.97
CA VAL A 165 36.48 3.64 2.97
C VAL A 165 37.17 2.53 2.16
N TYR A 166 37.25 1.34 2.76
CA TYR A 166 37.90 0.15 2.20
C TYR A 166 36.93 -0.94 1.74
N GLY A 167 35.64 -0.78 2.03
CA GLY A 167 34.59 -1.74 1.69
C GLY A 167 33.52 -1.79 2.77
N GLY A 168 32.61 -2.75 2.66
CA GLY A 168 31.61 -3.00 3.68
C GLY A 168 30.99 -4.39 3.62
N ASP A 169 30.26 -4.73 4.66
CA ASP A 169 29.47 -5.96 4.78
C ASP A 169 28.02 -5.59 5.08
N LEU A 170 27.07 -6.24 4.43
CA LEU A 170 25.64 -6.02 4.59
C LEU A 170 24.96 -7.35 4.95
N GLU A 171 24.17 -7.33 6.02
CA GLU A 171 23.22 -8.37 6.40
C GLU A 171 21.82 -7.75 6.39
N MET A 172 20.85 -8.39 5.75
CA MET A 172 19.50 -7.86 5.64
C MET A 172 18.46 -8.98 5.62
N SER A 173 17.31 -8.73 6.22
CA SER A 173 16.10 -9.55 6.14
C SER A 173 14.88 -8.65 6.04
N GLY A 174 13.77 -9.19 5.58
CA GLY A 174 12.53 -8.43 5.48
C GLY A 174 11.41 -9.18 4.81
N GLU A 175 10.29 -8.49 4.64
CA GLU A 175 9.08 -8.98 4.01
C GLU A 175 8.37 -7.81 3.34
N PHE A 176 7.83 -8.06 2.16
CA PHE A 176 6.88 -7.18 1.49
C PHE A 176 5.66 -8.01 1.11
N ALA A 177 4.49 -7.63 1.57
CA ALA A 177 3.22 -8.21 1.16
C ALA A 177 2.27 -7.10 0.74
N LEU A 178 1.58 -7.33 -0.36
CA LEU A 178 0.49 -6.48 -0.84
C LEU A 178 -0.67 -7.38 -1.21
N GLU A 179 -1.78 -7.21 -0.53
CA GLU A 179 -3.07 -7.83 -0.88
C GLU A 179 -4.03 -6.72 -1.29
N SER A 180 -4.80 -6.97 -2.35
CA SER A 180 -5.87 -6.07 -2.73
C SER A 180 -7.02 -6.87 -3.34
N SER A 181 -8.23 -6.50 -2.95
CA SER A 181 -9.46 -7.08 -3.46
C SER A 181 -10.40 -5.98 -3.96
N LEU A 182 -11.21 -6.32 -4.95
CA LEU A 182 -12.26 -5.47 -5.50
C LEU A 182 -13.45 -6.37 -5.82
N GLU A 183 -14.57 -6.09 -5.18
CA GLU A 183 -15.87 -6.68 -5.48
C GLU A 183 -16.77 -5.59 -6.07
N PHE A 184 -17.42 -5.92 -7.17
CA PHE A 184 -18.25 -4.99 -7.92
C PHE A 184 -19.50 -5.70 -8.41
N ASN A 185 -20.65 -5.14 -8.08
CA ASN A 185 -21.95 -5.57 -8.55
C ASN A 185 -22.60 -4.41 -9.30
N ILE A 186 -23.20 -4.72 -10.45
CA ILE A 186 -24.09 -3.79 -11.15
C ILE A 186 -25.37 -4.50 -11.52
N GLN A 187 -26.50 -3.96 -11.10
CA GLN A 187 -27.82 -4.39 -11.51
C GLN A 187 -28.45 -3.33 -12.42
N VAL A 188 -28.83 -3.73 -13.62
CA VAL A 188 -29.54 -2.91 -14.59
C VAL A 188 -30.89 -3.55 -14.89
N ILE A 189 -31.96 -2.80 -14.65
CA ILE A 189 -33.31 -3.17 -15.07
C ILE A 189 -33.70 -2.21 -16.20
N ALA A 190 -33.95 -2.72 -17.40
CA ALA A 190 -34.36 -1.90 -18.54
C ALA A 190 -35.11 -2.76 -19.57
N ALA A 191 -36.08 -2.19 -20.28
CA ALA A 191 -36.86 -2.92 -21.29
C ALA A 191 -37.57 -4.21 -20.77
N ASN A 192 -37.84 -4.30 -19.45
CA ASN A 192 -38.33 -5.50 -18.73
C ASN A 192 -37.31 -6.65 -18.58
N GLU A 193 -36.05 -6.37 -18.86
CA GLU A 193 -34.93 -7.28 -18.68
C GLU A 193 -34.13 -6.89 -17.44
N VAL A 194 -33.45 -7.87 -16.86
CA VAL A 194 -32.59 -7.70 -15.68
C VAL A 194 -31.21 -8.24 -16.03
N LEU A 195 -30.19 -7.41 -15.85
CA LEU A 195 -28.78 -7.77 -15.97
C LEU A 195 -28.12 -7.47 -14.62
N ALA A 196 -27.57 -8.47 -13.95
CA ALA A 196 -26.96 -8.30 -12.62
C ALA A 196 -25.63 -9.05 -12.50
N PRO A 197 -24.59 -8.69 -13.26
CA PRO A 197 -23.27 -9.30 -13.12
C PRO A 197 -22.61 -8.92 -11.80
N GLU A 198 -21.96 -9.90 -11.21
CA GLU A 198 -21.07 -9.77 -10.06
C GLU A 198 -19.66 -10.05 -10.54
N LEU A 199 -18.73 -9.16 -10.21
CA LEU A 199 -17.33 -9.24 -10.55
C LEU A 199 -16.52 -9.17 -9.25
N GLY A 200 -15.84 -10.25 -8.92
CA GLY A 200 -14.81 -10.27 -7.89
C GLY A 200 -13.44 -10.33 -8.55
N MET A 201 -12.52 -9.48 -8.14
CA MET A 201 -11.12 -9.61 -8.49
C MET A 201 -10.26 -9.38 -7.27
N GLY A 202 -9.16 -10.11 -7.18
CA GLY A 202 -8.21 -9.93 -6.11
C GLY A 202 -6.83 -10.34 -6.55
N PHE A 203 -5.81 -9.73 -5.97
CA PHE A 203 -4.45 -10.17 -6.11
C PHE A 203 -3.70 -10.03 -4.79
N THR A 204 -2.80 -10.97 -4.56
CA THR A 204 -1.82 -10.93 -3.48
C THR A 204 -0.45 -11.10 -4.10
N VAL A 205 0.50 -10.26 -3.71
CA VAL A 205 1.93 -10.40 -4.02
C VAL A 205 2.69 -10.46 -2.71
N LEU A 206 3.49 -11.49 -2.54
CA LEU A 206 4.32 -11.70 -1.35
C LEU A 206 5.79 -11.83 -1.77
N PHE A 207 6.67 -11.14 -1.07
CA PHE A 207 8.10 -11.22 -1.22
C PHE A 207 8.77 -11.27 0.15
N GLU A 208 9.08 -12.49 0.61
CA GLU A 208 9.82 -12.72 1.85
C GLU A 208 11.33 -12.76 1.54
N ILE A 209 12.11 -12.08 2.36
CA ILE A 209 13.58 -12.06 2.35
C ILE A 209 14.08 -12.62 3.69
N PRO A 210 14.15 -13.96 3.85
CA PRO A 210 14.71 -14.54 5.06
C PRO A 210 16.14 -14.09 5.36
N SER A 211 16.96 -13.91 4.32
CA SER A 211 18.33 -13.41 4.48
C SER A 211 18.95 -12.97 3.15
N ILE A 212 19.66 -11.85 3.20
CA ILE A 212 20.62 -11.36 2.21
C ILE A 212 21.92 -11.05 2.93
N ASN A 213 23.01 -11.66 2.47
CA ASN A 213 24.35 -11.40 2.99
C ASN A 213 25.25 -11.01 1.83
N SER A 214 25.92 -9.86 1.93
CA SER A 214 26.87 -9.44 0.91
C SER A 214 28.10 -8.77 1.49
N GLU A 215 29.21 -8.93 0.80
CA GLU A 215 30.47 -8.26 1.08
C GLU A 215 30.93 -7.46 -0.13
N TRP A 216 31.59 -6.36 0.17
CA TRP A 216 32.20 -5.49 -0.81
C TRP A 216 33.59 -5.09 -0.32
N ARG A 217 34.57 -5.17 -1.22
CA ARG A 217 35.94 -4.72 -0.95
C ARG A 217 36.33 -3.75 -2.06
N ALA A 218 36.69 -2.54 -1.66
CA ALA A 218 37.05 -1.50 -2.61
C ALA A 218 38.35 -1.86 -3.36
N ASP A 219 38.41 -1.50 -4.64
CA ASP A 219 39.61 -1.68 -5.47
C ASP A 219 40.76 -0.76 -5.00
N GLU A 220 40.40 0.44 -4.55
CA GLU A 220 41.25 1.42 -3.92
C GLU A 220 40.47 2.15 -2.81
N PRO A 221 41.14 2.72 -1.80
CA PRO A 221 40.46 3.44 -0.72
C PRO A 221 39.64 4.62 -1.29
N LEU A 222 38.39 4.75 -0.87
CA LEU A 222 37.44 5.75 -1.37
C LEU A 222 37.24 6.88 -0.37
N ASP A 223 37.07 8.10 -0.85
CA ASP A 223 36.95 9.31 -0.02
C ASP A 223 35.52 9.90 -0.02
N TYR A 224 34.50 9.06 -0.22
CA TYR A 224 33.14 9.57 -0.41
C TYR A 224 32.51 10.14 0.86
N LEU A 225 32.94 9.70 2.04
CA LEU A 225 32.45 10.23 3.32
C LEU A 225 32.86 11.70 3.49
N HIS A 226 34.08 12.06 3.08
CA HIS A 226 34.54 13.45 3.14
C HIS A 226 33.74 14.36 2.22
N HIS A 227 33.41 13.89 1.00
CA HIS A 227 32.53 14.61 0.07
C HIS A 227 31.12 14.86 0.61
N LEU A 228 30.67 14.06 1.59
CA LEU A 228 29.37 14.20 2.25
C LEU A 228 29.43 15.10 3.51
N SER A 229 30.62 15.49 3.97
CA SER A 229 30.78 16.33 5.18
C SER A 229 31.39 17.70 4.92
N GLU A 230 31.93 17.94 3.72
CA GLU A 230 32.54 19.21 3.34
C GLU A 230 31.97 19.75 2.02
N GLU A 231 31.58 21.03 2.01
CA GLU A 231 31.15 21.73 0.80
C GLU A 231 32.30 21.81 -0.23
N PRO A 232 32.06 21.48 -1.51
CA PRO A 232 33.07 21.53 -2.55
C PRO A 232 33.61 22.95 -2.71
N THR A 233 34.93 23.11 -2.59
CA THR A 233 35.56 24.38 -2.93
C THR A 233 35.69 24.51 -4.45
N ASP A 234 35.41 25.71 -5.00
CA ASP A 234 35.58 26.12 -6.42
C ASP A 234 36.94 25.76 -7.07
N ASP A 235 37.93 25.31 -6.28
CA ASP A 235 39.28 24.94 -6.71
C ASP A 235 39.44 23.44 -7.02
N SER A 236 38.43 22.58 -6.80
CA SER A 236 38.45 21.18 -7.22
C SER A 236 38.25 21.12 -8.74
N ASN A 237 39.27 20.61 -9.44
CA ASN A 237 39.38 20.66 -10.89
C ASN A 237 38.56 19.56 -11.60
N ASP A 238 37.41 19.17 -11.04
CA ASP A 238 36.46 18.25 -11.68
C ASP A 238 35.19 19.01 -12.03
N SER A 239 35.02 19.24 -13.32
CA SER A 239 34.06 20.18 -13.88
C SER A 239 32.75 19.46 -14.23
N THR A 240 31.89 19.25 -13.23
CA THR A 240 30.48 18.90 -13.48
C THR A 240 29.57 19.85 -12.69
N ASP A 241 28.95 20.77 -13.45
CA ASP A 241 27.80 21.66 -13.19
C ASP A 241 27.18 21.78 -11.77
N ASN A 242 26.89 23.03 -11.39
CA ASN A 242 25.86 23.47 -10.41
C ASN A 242 25.96 22.91 -8.97
N GLY A 243 27.10 23.10 -8.28
CA GLY A 243 27.27 22.84 -6.84
C GLY A 243 26.87 21.45 -6.34
N SER A 244 26.84 20.49 -7.26
CA SER A 244 26.93 19.07 -6.95
C SER A 244 28.39 18.75 -6.67
N GLY A 245 28.66 18.30 -5.45
CA GLY A 245 29.97 17.78 -5.07
C GLY A 245 29.98 16.29 -5.19
N GLY A 246 30.84 15.71 -6.03
CA GLY A 246 31.03 14.27 -6.04
C GLY A 246 31.80 13.70 -7.21
N GLY A 247 32.40 12.54 -6.96
CA GLY A 247 33.00 11.63 -7.94
C GLY A 247 32.23 10.31 -8.03
N GLU A 248 32.29 9.70 -9.20
CA GLU A 248 31.84 8.32 -9.45
C GLU A 248 33.03 7.38 -9.23
N TYR A 249 32.88 6.43 -8.31
CA TYR A 249 33.90 5.44 -8.01
C TYR A 249 33.44 4.06 -8.47
N HIS A 250 34.07 3.52 -9.50
CA HIS A 250 33.97 2.10 -9.81
C HIS A 250 34.84 1.35 -8.80
N SER A 251 34.19 0.63 -7.88
CA SER A 251 34.84 0.27 -6.63
C SER A 251 34.92 -1.23 -6.38
N GLY A 252 35.12 -2.03 -7.42
CA GLY A 252 35.22 -3.49 -7.28
C GLY A 252 33.86 -4.19 -7.28
N LEU A 253 33.83 -5.42 -6.79
CA LEU A 253 32.67 -6.30 -6.83
C LEU A 253 31.96 -6.37 -5.47
N VAL A 254 30.63 -6.35 -5.52
CA VAL A 254 29.78 -6.81 -4.41
C VAL A 254 29.50 -8.28 -4.66
N GLU A 255 29.86 -9.13 -3.70
CA GLU A 255 29.63 -10.57 -3.75
C GLU A 255 28.74 -10.97 -2.59
N GLY A 256 27.76 -11.82 -2.83
CA GLY A 256 26.83 -12.20 -1.78
C GLY A 256 25.99 -13.42 -2.11
N ASP A 257 25.17 -13.78 -1.14
CA ASP A 257 24.15 -14.80 -1.25
C ASP A 257 22.82 -14.31 -0.69
N PHE A 258 21.73 -14.87 -1.22
CA PHE A 258 20.38 -14.54 -0.80
C PHE A 258 19.51 -15.78 -0.72
N SER A 259 18.49 -15.70 0.11
CA SER A 259 17.33 -16.59 0.17
C SER A 259 16.08 -15.73 0.10
N THR A 260 15.15 -16.10 -0.77
CA THR A 260 13.87 -15.40 -0.96
C THR A 260 12.74 -16.40 -1.13
N ILE A 261 11.52 -15.96 -0.83
CA ILE A 261 10.30 -16.65 -1.20
C ILE A 261 9.40 -15.61 -1.88
N THR A 262 9.09 -15.82 -3.15
CA THR A 262 8.19 -14.94 -3.89
C THR A 262 6.89 -15.70 -4.16
N GLY A 263 5.77 -15.16 -3.72
CA GLY A 263 4.44 -15.72 -3.91
C GLY A 263 3.55 -14.77 -4.68
N TYR A 264 2.61 -15.33 -5.43
CA TYR A 264 1.46 -14.58 -5.93
C TYR A 264 0.19 -15.40 -5.78
N SER A 265 -0.91 -14.68 -5.66
CA SER A 265 -2.26 -15.20 -5.77
C SER A 265 -3.05 -14.21 -6.61
N MET A 266 -3.86 -14.68 -7.55
CA MET A 266 -4.78 -13.87 -8.33
C MET A 266 -6.11 -14.60 -8.37
N MET A 267 -7.18 -13.85 -8.18
CA MET A 267 -8.54 -14.35 -8.29
C MET A 267 -9.30 -13.45 -9.25
N LEU A 268 -10.04 -14.07 -10.15
CA LEU A 268 -11.09 -13.45 -10.94
C LEU A 268 -12.32 -14.33 -10.80
N SER A 269 -13.45 -13.75 -10.44
CA SER A 269 -14.74 -14.42 -10.40
C SER A 269 -15.79 -13.56 -11.08
N ILE A 270 -16.61 -14.18 -11.90
CA ILE A 270 -17.73 -13.53 -12.56
C ILE A 270 -18.98 -14.39 -12.39
N GLU A 271 -20.00 -13.81 -11.78
CA GLU A 271 -21.32 -14.42 -11.64
C GLU A 271 -22.40 -13.53 -12.29
N GLY A 272 -23.60 -14.05 -12.51
CA GLY A 272 -24.73 -13.25 -13.01
C GLY A 272 -24.68 -12.85 -14.50
N ILE A 273 -23.67 -13.25 -15.27
CA ILE A 273 -23.67 -13.13 -16.73
C ILE A 273 -24.45 -14.30 -17.36
N PRO A 274 -25.35 -14.05 -18.33
CA PRO A 274 -26.04 -15.11 -19.06
C PRO A 274 -25.11 -15.72 -20.11
N ALA A 275 -24.19 -16.56 -19.64
CA ALA A 275 -23.21 -17.23 -20.48
C ALA A 275 -23.81 -18.16 -21.55
N GLU A 276 -24.97 -18.76 -21.27
CA GLU A 276 -25.71 -19.59 -22.23
C GLU A 276 -26.14 -18.77 -23.47
N ASP A 277 -26.37 -17.47 -23.30
CA ASP A 277 -26.86 -16.57 -24.35
C ASP A 277 -25.72 -16.10 -25.29
N PHE A 278 -24.46 -16.17 -24.84
CA PHE A 278 -23.28 -15.70 -25.57
C PHE A 278 -22.30 -16.83 -25.93
N ASP A 279 -22.65 -18.10 -25.67
CA ASP A 279 -21.77 -19.27 -25.79
C ASP A 279 -20.43 -19.07 -25.04
N ILE A 280 -20.49 -18.38 -23.89
CA ILE A 280 -19.32 -18.11 -23.04
C ILE A 280 -19.20 -19.20 -22.00
N ASN A 281 -18.02 -19.79 -21.84
CA ASN A 281 -17.77 -20.73 -20.75
C ASN A 281 -17.48 -19.98 -19.44
N LEU A 282 -18.43 -19.90 -18.49
CA LEU A 282 -18.21 -19.24 -17.18
C LEU A 282 -17.13 -19.91 -16.34
N ASP A 283 -16.90 -21.21 -16.50
CA ASP A 283 -15.80 -21.90 -15.79
C ASP A 283 -14.44 -21.31 -16.22
N ALA A 284 -14.36 -20.69 -17.40
CA ALA A 284 -13.18 -19.99 -17.85
C ALA A 284 -13.05 -18.58 -17.24
N PHE A 285 -14.04 -18.02 -16.55
CA PHE A 285 -13.95 -16.70 -15.91
C PHE A 285 -13.83 -16.75 -14.38
N ASN A 286 -14.05 -17.93 -13.77
CA ASN A 286 -13.85 -18.19 -12.34
C ASN A 286 -12.50 -18.87 -12.12
N VAL A 287 -11.45 -18.07 -11.97
CA VAL A 287 -10.06 -18.54 -11.94
C VAL A 287 -9.35 -18.08 -10.68
N GLN A 288 -8.64 -19.01 -10.07
CA GLN A 288 -7.69 -18.73 -9.00
C GLN A 288 -6.32 -19.26 -9.42
N LEU A 289 -5.36 -18.36 -9.56
CA LEU A 289 -3.97 -18.67 -9.88
C LEU A 289 -3.13 -18.38 -8.66
N SER A 290 -2.30 -19.31 -8.24
CA SER A 290 -1.37 -19.06 -7.15
C SER A 290 -0.13 -19.93 -7.31
N ASP A 291 1.04 -19.37 -7.06
CA ASP A 291 2.28 -20.13 -6.96
C ASP A 291 3.23 -19.48 -5.95
N SER A 292 4.21 -20.25 -5.48
CA SER A 292 5.28 -19.79 -4.61
C SER A 292 6.62 -20.32 -5.08
N ILE A 293 7.56 -19.43 -5.30
CA ILE A 293 8.85 -19.71 -5.90
C ILE A 293 9.94 -19.38 -4.88
N PRO A 294 10.57 -20.40 -4.26
CA PRO A 294 11.72 -20.17 -3.40
C PRO A 294 12.96 -19.86 -4.24
N GLY A 295 13.54 -18.69 -4.03
CA GLY A 295 14.81 -18.28 -4.63
C GLY A 295 15.98 -18.54 -3.68
N GLN A 296 17.07 -19.11 -4.20
CA GLN A 296 18.36 -19.09 -3.50
C GLN A 296 19.47 -18.95 -4.53
N GLY A 297 20.37 -18.00 -4.29
CA GLY A 297 21.41 -17.69 -5.24
C GLY A 297 22.66 -17.10 -4.60
N THR A 298 23.67 -16.96 -5.45
CA THR A 298 24.87 -16.17 -5.17
C THR A 298 25.04 -15.19 -6.31
N PHE A 299 25.48 -13.97 -6.02
CA PHE A 299 25.71 -12.93 -7.02
C PHE A 299 27.10 -12.31 -6.85
N SER A 300 27.56 -11.68 -7.92
CA SER A 300 28.84 -10.97 -7.99
C SER A 300 28.70 -9.89 -9.04
N GLU A 301 28.51 -8.64 -8.62
CA GLU A 301 28.17 -7.50 -9.47
C GLU A 301 29.14 -6.34 -9.26
N GLU A 302 29.41 -5.57 -10.31
CA GLU A 302 30.25 -4.36 -10.19
C GLU A 302 29.51 -3.27 -9.42
N MET A 303 30.16 -2.72 -8.40
CA MET A 303 29.61 -1.64 -7.60
C MET A 303 30.16 -0.30 -8.06
N THR A 304 29.24 0.62 -8.29
CA THR A 304 29.55 2.04 -8.49
C THR A 304 29.02 2.82 -7.30
N VAL A 305 29.93 3.49 -6.60
CA VAL A 305 29.59 4.34 -5.46
C VAL A 305 29.65 5.78 -5.92
N PHE A 306 28.54 6.49 -5.75
CA PHE A 306 28.49 7.92 -5.98
C PHE A 306 28.81 8.62 -4.67
N SER A 307 29.68 9.63 -4.73
CA SER A 307 30.00 10.47 -3.59
C SER A 307 29.33 11.83 -3.71
N GLY A 308 28.02 11.81 -3.93
CA GLY A 308 27.26 12.99 -4.33
C GLY A 308 26.38 13.50 -3.22
N ALA A 309 26.51 14.77 -2.85
CA ALA A 309 25.43 15.54 -2.28
C ALA A 309 25.19 16.77 -3.15
N MET A 310 23.92 17.15 -3.31
CA MET A 310 23.59 18.41 -3.96
C MET A 310 23.67 19.51 -2.89
N TRP A 311 24.80 20.20 -2.86
CA TRP A 311 25.08 21.25 -1.86
C TRP A 311 24.47 22.60 -2.23
N ASP A 312 24.30 22.87 -3.53
CA ASP A 312 23.52 24.01 -4.05
C ASP A 312 21.99 23.85 -3.82
N TRP A 313 21.55 22.74 -3.19
CA TRP A 313 20.18 22.58 -2.72
C TRP A 313 19.98 23.44 -1.47
N GLU A 314 19.77 24.73 -1.68
CA GLU A 314 19.49 25.69 -0.60
C GLU A 314 18.01 25.66 -0.23
N CYS A 315 17.73 25.53 1.06
CA CYS A 315 16.40 25.69 1.66
C CYS A 315 16.46 26.90 2.62
N PRO A 316 16.43 28.15 2.14
CA PRO A 316 16.66 29.33 2.99
C PRO A 316 15.71 29.40 4.21
N PRO A 317 16.22 29.57 5.43
CA PRO A 317 17.53 30.14 5.75
C PRO A 317 18.64 29.10 5.99
N VAL A 318 18.38 27.80 5.78
CA VAL A 318 19.32 26.68 6.00
C VAL A 318 20.28 26.56 4.82
N GLY A 319 21.58 26.55 5.10
CA GLY A 319 22.60 26.31 4.08
C GLY A 319 24.02 26.17 4.63
N GLY A 320 24.84 25.38 3.95
CA GLY A 320 26.22 25.13 4.38
C GLY A 320 26.26 24.35 5.70
N VAL A 321 26.80 24.98 6.76
CA VAL A 321 26.92 24.35 8.08
C VAL A 321 25.95 25.00 9.06
N GLU A 322 25.04 24.18 9.62
CA GLU A 322 24.07 24.59 10.64
C GLU A 322 24.34 23.93 11.99
N ASN A 323 23.72 24.49 13.03
CA ASN A 323 23.68 23.84 14.34
C ASN A 323 22.30 23.21 14.54
N VAL A 324 22.28 21.89 14.65
CA VAL A 324 21.07 21.09 14.82
C VAL A 324 21.04 20.46 16.21
N ASN A 325 19.86 20.39 16.80
CA ASN A 325 19.65 19.69 18.06
C ASN A 325 19.37 18.21 17.79
N ILE A 326 20.38 17.36 17.98
CA ILE A 326 20.30 15.90 17.70
C ILE A 326 19.82 15.09 18.92
N ASP A 327 19.68 15.74 20.07
CA ASP A 327 19.14 15.16 21.29
C ASP A 327 18.48 16.26 22.14
N PRO A 328 17.15 16.43 22.02
CA PRO A 328 16.39 17.43 22.77
C PRO A 328 16.56 17.30 24.29
N SER A 329 16.85 16.10 24.79
CA SER A 329 16.99 15.84 26.22
C SER A 329 18.27 16.41 26.82
N SER A 330 19.34 16.54 26.01
CA SER A 330 20.64 17.06 26.43
C SER A 330 20.88 18.52 26.04
N ASN A 331 20.07 19.09 25.14
CA ASN A 331 20.28 20.41 24.54
C ASN A 331 21.67 20.56 23.89
N GLU A 332 22.29 19.44 23.48
CA GLU A 332 23.56 19.44 22.78
C GLU A 332 23.32 19.70 21.28
N THR A 333 23.95 20.75 20.76
CA THR A 333 23.89 21.07 19.34
C THR A 333 25.10 20.49 18.62
N ALA A 334 24.89 19.80 17.51
CA ALA A 334 25.94 19.34 16.61
C ALA A 334 26.08 20.27 15.41
N SER A 335 27.31 20.50 14.95
CA SER A 335 27.57 21.25 13.72
C SER A 335 27.47 20.32 12.53
N ALA A 336 26.42 20.50 11.73
CA ALA A 336 26.07 19.63 10.62
C ALA A 336 26.19 20.37 9.29
N GLN A 337 26.84 19.73 8.32
CA GLN A 337 26.77 20.12 6.92
C GLN A 337 25.40 19.71 6.36
N CYS A 338 24.75 20.61 5.64
CA CYS A 338 23.38 20.47 5.16
C CYS A 338 23.35 20.37 3.63
N GLY A 339 22.65 19.39 3.09
CA GLY A 339 22.48 19.21 1.64
C GLY A 339 21.57 18.03 1.32
N LEU A 340 21.25 17.83 0.03
CA LEU A 340 20.45 16.69 -0.38
C LEU A 340 21.36 15.47 -0.64
N ALA A 341 21.17 14.43 0.17
CA ALA A 341 21.88 13.16 0.11
C ALA A 341 20.98 12.01 0.58
N PRO A 342 21.36 10.74 0.41
CA PRO A 342 20.63 9.63 1.02
C PRO A 342 20.72 9.61 2.55
N PRO A 343 19.74 9.00 3.25
CA PRO A 343 19.69 8.94 4.71
C PRO A 343 20.66 7.94 5.34
N ILE A 344 21.28 7.11 4.52
CA ILE A 344 22.31 6.11 4.88
C ILE A 344 23.57 6.36 4.04
N SER A 345 24.71 5.75 4.41
CA SER A 345 25.93 5.91 3.63
C SER A 345 25.75 5.38 2.20
N MET A 346 26.48 5.97 1.25
CA MET A 346 26.40 5.57 -0.16
C MET A 346 26.84 4.12 -0.38
N GLY A 347 27.79 3.63 0.42
CA GLY A 347 28.17 2.22 0.45
C GLY A 347 26.99 1.32 0.81
N MET A 348 26.26 1.63 1.89
CA MET A 348 25.06 0.89 2.30
C MET A 348 23.97 0.94 1.24
N ALA A 349 23.62 2.13 0.74
CA ALA A 349 22.56 2.32 -0.25
C ALA A 349 22.84 1.52 -1.54
N SER A 350 24.08 1.59 -2.04
CA SER A 350 24.48 0.84 -3.24
C SER A 350 24.49 -0.68 -2.99
N MET A 351 24.98 -1.16 -1.83
CA MET A 351 24.95 -2.59 -1.51
C MET A 351 23.52 -3.12 -1.33
N MET A 352 22.65 -2.37 -0.66
CA MET A 352 21.23 -2.72 -0.54
C MET A 352 20.57 -2.79 -1.92
N GLY A 353 20.74 -1.76 -2.75
CA GLY A 353 20.15 -1.71 -4.08
C GLY A 353 20.59 -2.86 -4.98
N ILE A 354 21.89 -3.17 -5.03
CA ILE A 354 22.42 -4.30 -5.81
C ILE A 354 21.89 -5.63 -5.23
N SER A 355 21.99 -5.84 -3.92
CA SER A 355 21.64 -7.11 -3.31
C SER A 355 20.15 -7.41 -3.39
N MET A 356 19.31 -6.40 -3.18
CA MET A 356 17.86 -6.49 -3.39
C MET A 356 17.58 -6.78 -4.86
N MET A 357 18.13 -6.02 -5.81
CA MET A 357 17.90 -6.25 -7.24
C MET A 357 18.22 -7.70 -7.65
N MET A 358 19.34 -8.26 -7.18
CA MET A 358 19.70 -9.65 -7.49
C MET A 358 18.77 -10.67 -6.84
N ALA A 359 18.32 -10.41 -5.61
CA ALA A 359 17.35 -11.26 -4.92
C ALA A 359 15.97 -11.21 -5.61
N PHE A 360 15.54 -10.01 -6.00
CA PHE A 360 14.29 -9.76 -6.72
C PHE A 360 14.30 -10.36 -8.12
N ASP A 361 15.35 -10.17 -8.94
CA ASP A 361 15.39 -10.66 -10.32
C ASP A 361 15.28 -12.20 -10.39
N SER A 362 15.86 -12.91 -9.40
CA SER A 362 15.75 -14.36 -9.34
C SER A 362 14.33 -14.87 -9.09
N GLY A 363 13.56 -14.18 -8.24
CA GLY A 363 12.19 -14.57 -7.89
C GLY A 363 11.17 -14.02 -8.88
N VAL A 364 11.28 -12.74 -9.25
CA VAL A 364 10.33 -12.01 -10.09
C VAL A 364 10.38 -12.46 -11.54
N GLN A 365 11.54 -12.79 -12.12
CA GLN A 365 11.56 -13.32 -13.50
C GLN A 365 10.86 -14.69 -13.58
N GLU A 366 11.08 -15.55 -12.58
CA GLU A 366 10.38 -16.84 -12.50
C GLU A 366 8.89 -16.62 -12.23
N LEU A 367 8.53 -15.63 -11.40
CA LEU A 367 7.15 -15.21 -11.13
C LEU A 367 6.44 -14.74 -12.40
N ILE A 368 7.00 -13.76 -13.11
CA ILE A 368 6.45 -13.21 -14.36
C ILE A 368 6.30 -14.33 -15.38
N THR A 369 7.31 -15.21 -15.50
CA THR A 369 7.22 -16.35 -16.44
C THR A 369 6.07 -17.29 -16.06
N ALA A 370 5.92 -17.61 -14.77
CA ALA A 370 4.83 -18.45 -14.28
C ALA A 370 3.46 -17.79 -14.48
N MET A 371 3.35 -16.49 -14.20
CA MET A 371 2.15 -15.70 -14.44
C MET A 371 1.81 -15.61 -15.92
N GLU A 372 2.76 -15.28 -16.80
CA GLU A 372 2.56 -15.24 -18.25
C GLU A 372 2.14 -16.59 -18.82
N GLU A 373 2.69 -17.71 -18.31
CA GLU A 373 2.29 -19.06 -18.73
C GLU A 373 0.86 -19.37 -18.29
N GLN A 374 0.48 -19.06 -17.05
CA GLN A 374 -0.86 -19.33 -16.52
C GLN A 374 -1.91 -18.40 -17.13
N VAL A 375 -1.66 -17.09 -17.18
CA VAL A 375 -2.53 -16.09 -17.83
C VAL A 375 -2.60 -16.34 -19.33
N GLY A 376 -1.50 -16.72 -19.98
CA GLY A 376 -1.49 -17.08 -21.39
C GLY A 376 -2.35 -18.30 -21.70
N ALA A 377 -2.24 -19.35 -20.88
CA ALA A 377 -3.10 -20.54 -20.99
C ALA A 377 -4.57 -20.20 -20.76
N TRP A 378 -4.85 -19.33 -19.79
CA TRP A 378 -6.19 -18.83 -19.52
C TRP A 378 -6.77 -17.99 -20.68
N LEU A 379 -5.98 -17.07 -21.25
CA LEU A 379 -6.37 -16.27 -22.42
C LEU A 379 -6.65 -17.16 -23.65
N GLU A 380 -5.96 -18.29 -23.81
CA GLU A 380 -6.25 -19.27 -24.85
C GLU A 380 -7.58 -19.99 -24.61
N GLU A 381 -8.00 -20.16 -23.34
CA GLU A 381 -9.28 -20.79 -22.97
C GLU A 381 -10.48 -19.83 -23.11
N ILE A 382 -10.30 -18.53 -22.85
CA ILE A 382 -11.36 -17.51 -23.00
C ILE A 382 -11.37 -16.84 -24.38
N SER A 383 -10.35 -17.06 -25.22
CA SER A 383 -10.40 -16.65 -26.61
C SER A 383 -11.57 -17.41 -27.26
N PRO A 384 -12.53 -16.72 -27.90
CA PRO A 384 -13.49 -17.43 -28.74
C PRO A 384 -12.66 -18.27 -29.72
N GLU A 385 -12.96 -19.56 -29.83
CA GLU A 385 -12.33 -20.39 -30.86
C GLU A 385 -12.66 -19.71 -32.20
N GLU A 386 -11.71 -18.99 -32.81
CA GLU A 386 -11.72 -18.73 -34.25
C GLU A 386 -11.49 -20.09 -34.92
N ASN A 387 -12.50 -20.94 -34.91
CA ASN A 387 -12.64 -21.98 -35.90
C ASN A 387 -13.43 -21.42 -37.08
N ASP A 388 -12.98 -20.26 -37.58
CA ASP A 388 -13.55 -19.55 -38.71
C ASP A 388 -13.12 -20.23 -40.01
N THR A 389 -13.42 -21.51 -40.17
CA THR A 389 -13.20 -22.19 -41.45
C THR A 389 -14.36 -23.09 -41.81
N PHE A 390 -15.17 -22.64 -42.77
CA PHE A 390 -16.20 -23.43 -43.42
C PHE A 390 -15.57 -24.31 -44.51
N VAL A 391 -15.88 -25.61 -44.48
CA VAL A 391 -15.41 -26.57 -45.48
C VAL A 391 -16.50 -26.76 -46.53
N CYS A 392 -16.29 -26.20 -47.71
CA CYS A 392 -17.14 -26.38 -48.89
C CYS A 392 -17.36 -27.88 -49.19
N ASP A 393 -18.46 -28.22 -49.85
CA ASP A 393 -18.80 -29.61 -50.22
C ASP A 393 -17.76 -30.27 -51.13
N ASN A 394 -17.01 -29.46 -51.90
CA ASN A 394 -15.89 -29.89 -52.73
C ASN A 394 -14.57 -30.11 -51.95
N GLY A 395 -14.53 -29.79 -50.65
CA GLY A 395 -13.38 -29.87 -49.76
C GLY A 395 -12.45 -28.65 -49.76
N GLU A 396 -12.90 -27.51 -50.30
CA GLU A 396 -12.27 -26.18 -50.14
C GLU A 396 -12.58 -25.60 -48.76
N GLU A 397 -11.69 -24.77 -48.24
CA GLU A 397 -11.77 -24.16 -46.91
C GLU A 397 -11.82 -22.64 -47.09
N ILE A 398 -12.89 -22.00 -46.61
CA ILE A 398 -13.12 -20.54 -46.64
C ILE A 398 -13.35 -20.01 -45.21
N PRO A 399 -13.17 -18.71 -44.93
CA PRO A 399 -13.57 -18.12 -43.65
C PRO A 399 -15.04 -18.40 -43.31
N ALA A 400 -15.36 -18.74 -42.05
CA ALA A 400 -16.73 -19.07 -41.65
C ALA A 400 -17.70 -17.88 -41.78
N GLU A 401 -17.20 -16.65 -41.63
CA GLU A 401 -17.96 -15.42 -41.88
C GLU A 401 -18.47 -15.27 -43.33
N TRP A 402 -17.96 -16.07 -44.27
CA TRP A 402 -18.36 -16.07 -45.69
C TRP A 402 -19.37 -17.17 -46.01
N GLU A 403 -19.90 -17.88 -45.00
CA GLU A 403 -21.03 -18.77 -45.19
C GLU A 403 -22.35 -17.97 -45.18
N ASN A 404 -23.13 -18.05 -46.27
CA ASN A 404 -24.41 -17.34 -46.45
C ASN A 404 -24.32 -15.80 -46.38
N ASP A 405 -23.20 -15.21 -46.82
CA ASP A 405 -23.00 -13.76 -46.85
C ASP A 405 -23.59 -13.09 -48.11
N GLY A 406 -24.06 -13.90 -49.06
CA GLY A 406 -24.68 -13.48 -50.31
C GLY A 406 -23.75 -13.47 -51.53
N ASP A 407 -22.45 -13.74 -51.36
CA ASP A 407 -21.44 -13.81 -52.41
C ASP A 407 -20.86 -15.23 -52.54
N ILE A 408 -20.85 -15.80 -53.76
CA ILE A 408 -20.35 -17.17 -53.97
C ILE A 408 -18.81 -17.18 -53.89
N ASP A 409 -18.28 -17.62 -52.75
CA ASP A 409 -16.87 -17.75 -52.40
C ASP A 409 -16.34 -19.19 -52.52
N CYS A 410 -17.13 -20.23 -52.25
CA CYS A 410 -16.80 -21.61 -52.62
C CYS A 410 -16.87 -21.79 -54.14
N GLU A 411 -15.91 -22.48 -54.76
CA GLU A 411 -15.88 -22.68 -56.23
C GLU A 411 -17.12 -23.44 -56.75
N ASP A 412 -17.79 -24.21 -55.87
CA ASP A 412 -19.04 -24.91 -56.16
C ASP A 412 -20.31 -24.23 -55.64
N GLY A 413 -20.19 -23.08 -54.97
CA GLY A 413 -21.28 -22.31 -54.38
C GLY A 413 -21.99 -23.05 -53.25
N SER A 414 -21.25 -23.84 -52.48
CA SER A 414 -21.78 -24.59 -51.33
C SER A 414 -21.84 -23.76 -50.04
N ASP A 415 -21.12 -22.65 -49.98
CA ASP A 415 -21.24 -21.57 -49.00
C ASP A 415 -22.52 -20.75 -49.17
N GLU A 416 -22.91 -20.51 -50.43
CA GLU A 416 -24.09 -19.73 -50.78
C GLU A 416 -25.19 -20.66 -51.27
N ASN A 417 -25.97 -21.21 -50.35
CA ASN A 417 -27.02 -22.16 -50.70
C ASN A 417 -28.22 -21.48 -51.41
N GLU A 418 -28.03 -21.04 -52.65
CA GLU A 418 -29.01 -20.30 -53.46
C GLU A 418 -30.20 -21.18 -53.95
N SER A 419 -30.46 -22.33 -53.31
CA SER A 419 -31.69 -23.11 -53.51
C SER A 419 -31.93 -24.07 -52.34
N GLY A 420 -32.56 -23.56 -51.28
CA GLY A 420 -33.46 -24.29 -50.37
C GLY A 420 -33.11 -25.76 -50.18
N GLY A 421 -32.17 -26.03 -49.27
CA GLY A 421 -31.94 -27.35 -48.72
C GLY A 421 -33.28 -27.93 -48.27
N GLY A 422 -33.67 -29.07 -48.83
CA GLY A 422 -34.90 -29.78 -48.47
C GLY A 422 -34.80 -30.48 -47.11
N GLY A 423 -34.18 -29.82 -46.13
CA GLY A 423 -34.15 -30.21 -44.74
C GLY A 423 -35.36 -29.65 -44.00
N THR A 424 -35.61 -30.23 -42.83
CA THR A 424 -36.73 -29.84 -41.99
C THR A 424 -36.23 -29.68 -40.57
N TYR A 425 -36.40 -28.50 -40.00
CA TYR A 425 -36.13 -28.22 -38.60
C TYR A 425 -37.31 -28.71 -37.75
N THR A 426 -37.02 -29.31 -36.60
CA THR A 426 -38.05 -29.75 -35.66
C THR A 426 -38.01 -28.82 -34.46
N CYS A 427 -39.02 -27.96 -34.36
CA CYS A 427 -39.28 -27.09 -33.22
C CYS A 427 -39.28 -27.89 -31.90
N ASP A 428 -39.05 -27.23 -30.78
CA ASP A 428 -38.99 -27.87 -29.46
C ASP A 428 -40.34 -28.48 -29.04
N ASN A 429 -41.45 -27.90 -29.52
CA ASN A 429 -42.80 -28.45 -29.38
C ASN A 429 -43.07 -29.66 -30.29
N GLY A 430 -42.12 -30.03 -31.15
CA GLY A 430 -42.19 -31.14 -32.10
C GLY A 430 -42.85 -30.82 -33.44
N GLN A 431 -43.17 -29.55 -33.71
CA GLN A 431 -43.56 -29.07 -35.04
C GLN A 431 -42.37 -29.17 -35.99
N VAL A 432 -42.65 -29.39 -37.28
CA VAL A 432 -41.60 -29.57 -38.29
C VAL A 432 -41.79 -28.52 -39.37
N ILE A 433 -40.84 -27.60 -39.47
CA ILE A 433 -40.82 -26.51 -40.45
C ILE A 433 -39.69 -26.74 -41.47
N PRO A 434 -39.74 -26.08 -42.65
CA PRO A 434 -38.59 -25.99 -43.54
C PRO A 434 -37.38 -25.39 -42.79
N GLU A 435 -36.20 -25.96 -42.98
CA GLU A 435 -34.95 -25.44 -42.38
C GLU A 435 -34.61 -24.03 -42.87
N ALA A 436 -35.14 -23.61 -44.03
CA ALA A 436 -35.02 -22.25 -44.54
C ALA A 436 -35.87 -21.21 -43.81
N TRP A 437 -36.65 -21.63 -42.80
CA TRP A 437 -37.51 -20.78 -41.94
C TRP A 437 -36.97 -20.76 -40.51
N VAL A 438 -35.69 -21.05 -40.33
CA VAL A 438 -35.00 -20.94 -39.05
C VAL A 438 -34.18 -19.67 -39.12
N ASN A 439 -34.34 -18.79 -38.13
CA ASN A 439 -33.74 -17.46 -38.05
C ASN A 439 -34.03 -16.61 -39.31
N ASP A 440 -35.26 -16.69 -39.83
CA ASP A 440 -35.67 -15.92 -41.01
C ASP A 440 -36.43 -14.63 -40.68
N GLY A 441 -36.58 -14.35 -39.37
CA GLY A 441 -37.19 -13.15 -38.80
C GLY A 441 -38.69 -13.26 -38.59
N GLU A 442 -39.32 -14.43 -38.79
CA GLU A 442 -40.74 -14.68 -38.57
C GLU A 442 -40.93 -15.97 -37.73
N GLU A 443 -41.72 -15.90 -36.64
CA GLU A 443 -42.06 -17.09 -35.84
C GLU A 443 -42.88 -18.10 -36.68
N ASP A 444 -42.22 -19.12 -37.22
CA ASP A 444 -42.82 -20.20 -38.00
C ASP A 444 -43.09 -21.46 -37.14
N CYS A 445 -42.41 -21.66 -36.01
CA CYS A 445 -42.76 -22.60 -34.95
C CYS A 445 -43.83 -22.01 -34.01
N GLU A 446 -44.84 -22.82 -33.61
CA GLU A 446 -45.87 -22.37 -32.65
C GLU A 446 -45.30 -21.96 -31.26
N ASP A 447 -44.07 -22.34 -30.96
CA ASP A 447 -43.31 -22.02 -29.74
C ASP A 447 -42.13 -21.06 -29.98
N GLY A 448 -41.93 -20.56 -31.20
CA GLY A 448 -40.88 -19.57 -31.53
C GLY A 448 -39.45 -20.11 -31.51
N SER A 449 -39.24 -21.41 -31.28
CA SER A 449 -37.91 -22.03 -31.16
C SER A 449 -37.05 -21.97 -32.43
N ASP A 450 -37.66 -21.60 -33.56
CA ASP A 450 -36.97 -21.40 -34.83
C ASP A 450 -36.28 -20.06 -34.99
N GLU A 451 -36.58 -19.08 -34.13
CA GLU A 451 -35.97 -17.75 -34.14
C GLU A 451 -35.03 -17.52 -32.94
N ASP A 452 -34.71 -18.58 -32.20
CA ASP A 452 -34.08 -18.55 -30.87
C ASP A 452 -32.53 -18.50 -30.91
N GLY A 453 -31.95 -17.89 -31.95
CA GLY A 453 -30.49 -17.90 -32.20
C GLY A 453 -29.86 -16.51 -32.25
N SER A 454 -29.10 -16.15 -31.20
CA SER A 454 -28.14 -15.04 -31.03
C SER A 454 -28.53 -13.59 -31.43
N GLU A 455 -29.32 -13.37 -32.47
CA GLU A 455 -29.87 -12.06 -32.84
C GLU A 455 -30.83 -11.54 -31.77
N ASP A 456 -31.67 -12.39 -31.15
CA ASP A 456 -32.61 -11.98 -30.09
C ASP A 456 -31.89 -11.60 -28.78
N VAL A 457 -30.78 -12.28 -28.45
CA VAL A 457 -29.94 -11.97 -27.28
C VAL A 457 -29.28 -10.60 -27.44
N PHE A 458 -28.63 -10.32 -28.57
CA PHE A 458 -27.97 -9.04 -28.78
C PHE A 458 -29.01 -7.91 -28.91
N GLN A 459 -30.16 -8.19 -29.52
CA GLN A 459 -31.28 -7.25 -29.60
C GLN A 459 -31.83 -6.90 -28.21
N ARG A 460 -31.89 -7.86 -27.27
CA ARG A 460 -32.27 -7.62 -25.87
C ARG A 460 -31.40 -6.56 -25.20
N TYR A 461 -30.08 -6.64 -25.37
CA TYR A 461 -29.16 -5.64 -24.81
C TYR A 461 -29.25 -4.30 -25.54
N ILE A 462 -29.40 -4.31 -26.86
CA ILE A 462 -29.69 -3.08 -27.62
C ILE A 462 -30.94 -2.40 -27.09
N ASP A 463 -32.01 -3.16 -26.85
CA ASP A 463 -33.28 -2.66 -26.31
C ASP A 463 -33.12 -2.09 -24.90
N MET A 464 -32.32 -2.74 -24.04
CA MET A 464 -31.93 -2.20 -22.73
C MET A 464 -31.19 -0.86 -22.87
N PHE A 465 -30.17 -0.78 -23.72
CA PHE A 465 -29.42 0.46 -23.96
C PHE A 465 -30.31 1.57 -24.55
N GLU A 466 -31.21 1.24 -25.48
CA GLU A 466 -32.18 2.18 -26.04
C GLU A 466 -33.17 2.66 -24.98
N ALA A 467 -33.65 1.77 -24.10
CA ALA A 467 -34.54 2.14 -23.00
C ALA A 467 -33.84 3.09 -22.02
N LEU A 468 -32.60 2.80 -21.61
CA LEU A 468 -31.79 3.68 -20.77
C LEU A 468 -31.51 5.02 -21.45
N ASN A 469 -31.16 5.03 -22.74
CA ASN A 469 -30.90 6.27 -23.48
C ASN A 469 -32.16 7.13 -23.67
N ASN A 470 -33.35 6.51 -23.72
CA ASN A 470 -34.63 7.21 -23.78
C ASN A 470 -35.16 7.67 -22.42
N SER A 471 -34.56 7.18 -21.32
CA SER A 471 -34.88 7.57 -19.94
C SER A 471 -34.38 8.97 -19.60
N ASN A 472 -34.54 9.37 -18.33
CA ASN A 472 -33.97 10.59 -17.79
C ASN A 472 -32.48 10.49 -17.40
N LEU A 473 -31.83 9.32 -17.55
CA LEU A 473 -30.47 9.05 -17.07
C LEU A 473 -29.44 10.10 -17.53
N GLU A 474 -29.41 10.43 -18.83
CA GLU A 474 -28.48 11.43 -19.38
C GLU A 474 -28.64 12.79 -18.67
N LYS A 475 -29.89 13.23 -18.44
CA LYS A 475 -30.17 14.49 -17.75
C LYS A 475 -29.83 14.44 -16.26
N THR A 476 -29.99 13.27 -15.65
CA THR A 476 -29.61 13.04 -14.25
C THR A 476 -28.09 13.20 -14.11
N MET A 477 -27.31 12.57 -14.98
CA MET A 477 -25.84 12.69 -14.98
C MET A 477 -25.37 14.10 -15.33
N GLU A 478 -26.05 14.80 -16.25
CA GLU A 478 -25.79 16.23 -16.52
C GLU A 478 -26.07 17.10 -15.27
N ALA A 479 -27.22 16.90 -14.61
CA ALA A 479 -27.60 17.66 -13.43
C ALA A 479 -26.68 17.40 -12.24
N PHE A 480 -26.21 16.16 -12.09
CA PHE A 480 -25.20 15.75 -11.12
C PHE A 480 -23.89 16.52 -11.35
N GLY A 481 -23.32 16.43 -12.56
CA GLY A 481 -22.07 17.12 -12.88
C GLY A 481 -22.17 18.65 -12.70
N GLU A 482 -23.26 19.27 -13.14
CA GLU A 482 -23.48 20.71 -12.93
C GLU A 482 -23.60 21.09 -11.45
N LYS A 483 -24.20 20.22 -10.62
CA LYS A 483 -24.38 20.50 -9.19
C LYS A 483 -23.10 20.24 -8.40
N LEU A 484 -22.39 19.16 -8.71
CA LEU A 484 -21.12 18.79 -8.13
C LEU A 484 -20.08 19.89 -8.38
N GLU A 485 -19.99 20.41 -9.61
CA GLU A 485 -19.10 21.55 -9.94
C GLU A 485 -19.36 22.75 -9.03
N VAL A 486 -20.62 23.04 -8.69
CA VAL A 486 -21.00 24.17 -7.83
C VAL A 486 -20.75 23.89 -6.34
N LEU A 487 -20.87 22.63 -5.91
CA LEU A 487 -20.64 22.23 -4.53
C LEU A 487 -19.13 22.23 -4.24
N MET A 488 -18.35 21.50 -5.05
CA MET A 488 -16.89 21.43 -4.91
C MET A 488 -16.16 22.79 -5.01
N GLU A 489 -16.82 23.87 -5.44
CA GLU A 489 -16.25 25.23 -5.44
C GLU A 489 -15.86 25.73 -4.03
N ASP A 490 -16.46 25.23 -2.95
CA ASP A 490 -16.12 25.63 -1.57
C ASP A 490 -15.11 24.70 -0.88
N ASN A 491 -14.93 23.48 -1.40
CA ASN A 491 -13.92 22.50 -1.00
C ASN A 491 -12.59 22.61 -1.78
N ASP A 492 -12.47 23.60 -2.69
CA ASP A 492 -11.20 23.99 -3.32
C ASP A 492 -10.59 25.16 -2.53
N PRO A 493 -9.67 24.91 -1.59
CA PRO A 493 -8.95 25.99 -0.93
C PRO A 493 -8.15 26.72 -2.00
N SER A 494 -8.47 28.01 -2.22
CA SER A 494 -7.86 28.80 -3.29
C SER A 494 -6.32 28.82 -3.27
N GLU A 495 -5.71 28.51 -2.12
CA GLU A 495 -4.30 28.15 -1.91
C GLU A 495 -4.24 27.07 -0.80
N PRO A 496 -3.44 25.99 -0.96
CA PRO A 496 -3.28 24.98 0.08
C PRO A 496 -2.58 25.56 1.31
N LEU A 497 -2.86 25.03 2.50
CA LEU A 497 -2.29 25.53 3.75
C LEU A 497 -0.76 25.39 3.78
N ALA A 498 -0.24 24.23 3.34
CA ALA A 498 1.18 24.02 3.10
C ALA A 498 1.47 23.98 1.59
N ALA A 499 2.48 24.73 1.13
CA ALA A 499 2.95 24.64 -0.26
C ALA A 499 3.81 23.38 -0.45
N LEU A 500 3.16 22.21 -0.56
CA LEU A 500 3.82 20.92 -0.72
C LEU A 500 4.64 20.82 -2.02
N ASP A 501 4.25 21.59 -3.03
CA ASP A 501 4.96 21.70 -4.31
C ASP A 501 6.41 22.20 -4.16
N ASP A 502 6.69 22.99 -3.12
CA ASP A 502 7.97 23.62 -2.85
C ASP A 502 8.72 22.95 -1.68
N MET A 503 8.34 21.73 -1.29
CA MET A 503 8.99 20.97 -0.22
C MET A 503 10.49 20.80 -0.46
N CYS A 504 11.26 21.01 0.60
CA CYS A 504 12.71 21.04 0.57
C CYS A 504 13.28 20.02 1.57
N PRO A 505 13.56 18.79 1.13
CA PRO A 505 14.24 17.80 1.96
C PRO A 505 15.73 18.16 2.11
N ILE A 506 16.26 17.99 3.32
CA ILE A 506 17.67 18.21 3.61
C ILE A 506 18.19 17.15 4.59
N MET A 507 19.42 16.73 4.39
CA MET A 507 20.14 15.83 5.28
C MET A 507 21.20 16.57 6.08
N PHE A 508 21.40 16.14 7.31
CA PHE A 508 22.41 16.69 8.21
C PHE A 508 23.56 15.70 8.40
N TRP A 509 24.78 16.14 8.11
CA TRP A 509 26.00 15.33 8.25
C TRP A 509 26.96 15.95 9.26
N ASP A 510 27.42 15.18 10.24
CA ASP A 510 28.44 15.63 11.17
C ASP A 510 29.72 16.00 10.43
N THR A 511 30.12 17.27 10.56
CA THR A 511 31.35 17.81 9.96
C THR A 511 32.64 17.20 10.51
N SER A 512 32.58 16.53 11.67
CA SER A 512 33.77 15.96 12.31
C SER A 512 34.03 14.49 11.98
N ASN A 513 32.98 13.68 11.78
CA ASN A 513 33.10 12.25 11.55
C ASN A 513 32.33 11.74 10.32
N SER A 514 31.73 12.64 9.51
CA SER A 514 31.00 12.29 8.27
C SER A 514 29.89 11.26 8.49
N ARG A 515 29.07 11.47 9.53
CA ARG A 515 27.94 10.61 9.90
C ARG A 515 26.63 11.35 9.70
N VAL A 516 25.59 10.64 9.24
CA VAL A 516 24.22 11.18 9.18
C VAL A 516 23.72 11.43 10.60
N LEU A 517 23.24 12.65 10.85
CA LEU A 517 22.68 13.08 12.12
C LEU A 517 21.15 13.11 12.12
N GLY A 518 20.54 13.19 10.94
CA GLY A 518 19.10 13.31 10.79
C GLY A 518 18.73 13.89 9.43
N MET A 519 17.42 14.02 9.20
CA MET A 519 16.84 14.70 8.04
C MET A 519 15.86 15.77 8.50
N ALA A 520 15.67 16.80 7.69
CA ALA A 520 14.53 17.69 7.80
C ALA A 520 13.80 17.79 6.48
N LEU A 521 12.49 17.89 6.56
CA LEU A 521 11.60 18.25 5.48
C LEU A 521 11.10 19.66 5.80
N MET A 522 11.37 20.59 4.91
CA MET A 522 10.94 21.98 5.06
C MET A 522 9.88 22.32 4.03
N ALA A 523 8.93 23.18 4.40
CA ALA A 523 7.91 23.71 3.51
C ALA A 523 7.82 25.23 3.68
N THR A 524 7.28 25.93 2.68
CA THR A 524 7.01 27.38 2.74
C THR A 524 5.50 27.61 2.93
N ASP A 525 5.17 28.67 3.64
CA ASP A 525 3.81 29.22 3.73
C ASP A 525 3.79 30.55 2.96
N GLU A 526 2.97 30.65 1.91
CA GLU A 526 2.73 31.86 1.10
C GLU A 526 3.97 32.65 0.60
N GLY A 527 5.13 32.01 0.42
CA GLY A 527 6.34 32.62 -0.16
C GLY A 527 7.27 33.35 0.82
N ASP A 528 7.15 33.07 2.13
CA ASP A 528 8.11 33.43 3.18
C ASP A 528 9.24 32.37 3.35
N ASP A 529 10.16 32.62 4.30
CA ASP A 529 11.27 31.72 4.67
C ASP A 529 10.77 30.31 5.02
N TYR A 530 11.54 29.26 4.68
CA TYR A 530 11.17 27.87 4.95
C TYR A 530 10.92 27.61 6.46
N GLU A 531 9.93 26.78 6.75
CA GLU A 531 9.63 26.26 8.08
C GLU A 531 9.92 24.76 8.12
N VAL A 532 10.40 24.25 9.26
CA VAL A 532 10.58 22.81 9.46
C VAL A 532 9.20 22.18 9.57
N LEU A 533 8.87 21.26 8.69
CA LEU A 533 7.66 20.42 8.70
C LEU A 533 7.89 19.11 9.45
N LEU A 534 9.06 18.51 9.26
CA LEU A 534 9.49 17.30 9.93
C LEU A 534 11.01 17.37 10.11
N GLY A 535 11.55 16.96 11.26
CA GLY A 535 13.01 16.93 11.47
C GLY A 535 13.45 17.48 12.83
N PRO A 536 14.77 17.60 13.05
CA PRO A 536 15.31 18.16 14.28
C PRO A 536 15.08 19.69 14.35
N GLU A 537 15.13 20.25 15.56
CA GLU A 537 15.13 21.70 15.74
C GLU A 537 16.38 22.32 15.09
N ILE A 538 16.17 23.22 14.13
CA ILE A 538 17.22 23.98 13.44
C ILE A 538 17.27 25.40 13.99
N LEU A 539 18.42 25.82 14.51
CA LEU A 539 18.56 27.11 15.18
C LEU A 539 18.27 28.29 14.23
N GLY A 540 17.15 28.97 14.46
CA GLY A 540 16.78 30.17 13.71
C GLY A 540 15.81 29.94 12.54
N VAL A 541 15.39 28.70 12.34
CA VAL A 541 14.27 28.32 11.47
C VAL A 541 13.02 28.22 12.34
N LYS A 542 11.86 28.59 11.80
CA LYS A 542 10.57 28.45 12.50
C LYS A 542 10.04 27.02 12.31
N GLU A 543 9.39 26.49 13.33
CA GLU A 543 8.57 25.28 13.21
C GLU A 543 7.23 25.64 12.59
N HIS A 544 6.71 24.72 11.77
CA HIS A 544 5.38 24.84 11.17
C HIS A 544 4.29 24.97 12.24
N SER A 545 3.13 25.53 11.85
CA SER A 545 1.97 25.64 12.74
C SER A 545 0.91 24.56 12.54
N TYR A 546 1.08 23.68 11.55
CA TYR A 546 0.17 22.56 11.29
C TYR A 546 0.25 21.54 12.42
N ASP A 547 -0.87 20.90 12.76
CA ASP A 547 -0.90 19.80 13.72
C ASP A 547 -0.81 18.49 12.92
N LEU A 548 0.42 18.00 12.72
CA LEU A 548 0.66 16.77 11.94
C LEU A 548 0.91 15.60 12.88
N SER A 549 0.37 14.45 12.50
CA SER A 549 0.47 13.21 13.29
C SER A 549 1.78 12.46 13.08
N VAL A 550 2.69 13.01 12.26
CA VAL A 550 4.03 12.48 12.05
C VAL A 550 5.00 12.91 13.16
N GLN A 551 5.69 11.95 13.76
CA GLN A 551 6.63 12.19 14.85
C GLN A 551 8.07 12.03 14.37
N TYR A 552 8.90 13.05 14.58
CA TYR A 552 10.34 12.96 14.39
C TYR A 552 11.03 12.63 15.72
N LEU A 553 11.71 11.49 15.77
CA LEU A 553 12.33 10.96 16.99
C LEU A 553 13.85 11.01 16.87
N THR A 554 14.53 11.36 17.95
CA THR A 554 16.01 11.33 18.05
C THR A 554 16.47 10.83 19.42
N GLY A 555 17.72 10.43 19.54
CA GLY A 555 18.33 10.12 20.84
C GLY A 555 17.65 8.95 21.56
N GLN A 556 17.36 9.09 22.86
CA GLN A 556 16.76 7.99 23.63
C GLN A 556 15.32 7.68 23.21
N ASP A 557 14.54 8.71 22.86
CA ASP A 557 13.14 8.53 22.45
C ASP A 557 13.06 7.68 21.16
N ALA A 558 13.96 7.92 20.21
CA ALA A 558 14.07 7.07 19.01
C ALA A 558 14.54 5.64 19.31
N ARG A 559 15.36 5.42 20.34
CA ARG A 559 15.78 4.06 20.73
C ARG A 559 14.66 3.28 21.38
N ASP A 560 13.91 3.94 22.26
CA ASP A 560 12.79 3.33 22.94
C ASP A 560 11.72 2.95 21.91
N ALA A 561 11.39 3.87 20.98
CA ALA A 561 10.47 3.58 19.87
C ALA A 561 10.99 2.47 18.94
N LYS A 562 12.26 2.51 18.50
CA LYS A 562 12.86 1.42 17.71
C LYS A 562 12.77 0.07 18.44
N LEU A 563 13.00 0.06 19.76
CA LEU A 563 12.93 -1.16 20.57
C LEU A 563 11.52 -1.75 20.61
N ASP A 564 10.50 -0.91 20.70
CA ASP A 564 9.10 -1.32 20.67
C ASP A 564 8.72 -1.82 19.26
N ALA A 565 9.22 -1.16 18.21
CA ALA A 565 9.01 -1.49 16.80
C ALA A 565 9.61 -2.85 16.36
N LEU A 566 10.74 -3.27 16.95
CA LEU A 566 11.49 -4.46 16.50
C LEU A 566 10.64 -5.75 16.51
N GLY A 567 9.65 -5.84 17.41
CA GLY A 567 8.77 -6.98 17.54
C GLY A 567 7.57 -6.99 16.59
N LEU A 568 7.24 -5.85 15.98
CA LEU A 568 6.09 -5.68 15.11
C LEU A 568 6.51 -6.12 13.72
N ILE A 569 6.16 -7.35 13.33
CA ILE A 569 6.58 -7.90 12.02
C ILE A 569 5.42 -8.48 11.22
N GLU A 570 4.25 -8.60 11.85
CA GLU A 570 3.02 -9.06 11.21
C GLU A 570 2.07 -7.87 11.02
N LEU A 571 1.24 -7.91 9.97
CA LEU A 571 0.28 -6.84 9.67
C LEU A 571 -0.61 -6.51 10.87
N ARG A 572 -1.15 -7.52 11.55
CA ARG A 572 -1.99 -7.35 12.75
C ARG A 572 -1.32 -6.60 13.91
N ASP A 573 0.02 -6.58 13.96
CA ASP A 573 0.75 -5.84 14.99
C ASP A 573 0.91 -4.35 14.61
N LEU A 574 0.93 -4.04 13.30
CA LEU A 574 1.16 -2.71 12.75
C LEU A 574 -0.14 -1.98 12.38
N ALA A 575 -1.16 -2.73 11.98
CA ALA A 575 -2.50 -2.29 11.63
C ALA A 575 -3.51 -3.28 12.24
N PRO A 576 -3.77 -3.21 13.55
CA PRO A 576 -4.75 -4.06 14.21
C PRO A 576 -6.17 -3.73 13.73
N GLU A 577 -6.98 -4.76 13.47
CA GLU A 577 -8.38 -4.62 13.01
C GLU A 577 -9.22 -3.74 13.95
N SER A 578 -9.00 -3.79 15.27
CA SER A 578 -9.71 -2.95 16.24
C SER A 578 -9.42 -1.45 16.14
N ARG A 579 -8.41 -1.04 15.37
CA ARG A 579 -8.15 0.36 15.02
C ARG A 579 -8.63 0.74 13.62
N HIS A 580 -9.25 -0.19 12.91
CA HIS A 580 -9.74 -0.05 11.55
C HIS A 580 -11.28 -0.04 11.55
N ASP A 581 -11.84 1.10 11.91
CA ASP A 581 -13.28 1.26 12.09
C ASP A 581 -14.01 1.34 10.74
N VAL A 582 -14.66 0.24 10.35
CA VAL A 582 -15.43 0.12 9.11
C VAL A 582 -16.96 0.14 9.35
N GLU A 583 -17.42 0.68 10.48
CA GLU A 583 -18.86 0.72 10.81
C GLU A 583 -19.67 1.49 9.74
N GLU A 584 -19.18 2.66 9.31
CA GLU A 584 -19.85 3.50 8.30
C GLU A 584 -19.88 2.82 6.92
N LEU A 585 -18.77 2.21 6.50
CA LEU A 585 -18.72 1.35 5.32
C LEU A 585 -19.74 0.20 5.38
N TYR A 586 -19.89 -0.45 6.54
CA TYR A 586 -20.88 -1.51 6.72
C TYR A 586 -22.32 -0.99 6.68
N ASP A 587 -22.58 0.21 7.21
CA ASP A 587 -23.89 0.86 7.11
C ASP A 587 -24.28 1.19 5.66
N ILE A 588 -23.29 1.54 4.82
CA ILE A 588 -23.46 1.83 3.40
C ILE A 588 -23.64 0.54 2.57
N LEU A 589 -22.74 -0.44 2.76
CA LEU A 589 -22.63 -1.61 1.90
C LEU A 589 -23.46 -2.81 2.39
N GLY A 590 -23.80 -2.86 3.67
CA GLY A 590 -24.63 -3.88 4.30
C GLY A 590 -23.96 -5.25 4.48
N GLU A 591 -24.79 -6.28 4.65
CA GLU A 591 -24.34 -7.66 4.94
C GLU A 591 -23.45 -8.26 3.84
N ASP A 592 -23.53 -7.76 2.60
CA ASP A 592 -22.70 -8.26 1.49
C ASP A 592 -21.23 -7.86 1.64
N PHE A 593 -20.91 -6.78 2.36
CA PHE A 593 -19.53 -6.35 2.65
C PHE A 593 -18.86 -7.24 3.69
N LEU A 594 -19.58 -7.61 4.76
CA LEU A 594 -19.09 -8.52 5.81
C LEU A 594 -20.11 -9.64 6.07
N PRO A 595 -20.17 -10.67 5.19
CA PRO A 595 -21.23 -11.69 5.23
C PRO A 595 -21.15 -12.65 6.43
N GLU A 596 -19.97 -12.77 7.05
CA GLU A 596 -19.73 -13.60 8.23
C GLU A 596 -19.42 -12.79 9.50
N LEU A 597 -19.85 -11.52 9.55
CA LEU A 597 -19.65 -10.64 10.71
C LEU A 597 -20.17 -11.29 12.01
N ASP A 598 -19.27 -11.42 13.00
CA ASP A 598 -19.63 -11.94 14.32
C ASP A 598 -20.42 -10.88 15.09
N GLN A 599 -21.67 -11.20 15.44
CA GLN A 599 -22.55 -10.29 16.21
C GLN A 599 -22.38 -10.46 17.73
N THR A 600 -21.21 -10.89 18.18
CA THR A 600 -20.90 -10.99 19.61
C THR A 600 -20.74 -9.58 20.18
N ASP A 601 -21.29 -9.36 21.37
CA ASP A 601 -21.27 -8.12 22.14
C ASP A 601 -20.93 -8.55 23.58
N THR A 602 -19.65 -8.46 23.91
CA THR A 602 -19.01 -9.08 25.07
C THR A 602 -19.32 -8.32 26.36
N ASP A 603 -19.32 -6.99 26.34
CA ASP A 603 -19.62 -6.14 27.50
C ASP A 603 -21.13 -5.79 27.63
N GLY A 604 -21.91 -5.95 26.56
CA GLY A 604 -23.35 -5.72 26.52
C GLY A 604 -23.76 -4.25 26.38
N ASP A 605 -22.90 -3.37 25.89
CA ASP A 605 -23.18 -1.95 25.71
C ASP A 605 -24.05 -1.65 24.46
N GLY A 606 -24.09 -2.62 23.54
CA GLY A 606 -24.90 -2.60 22.32
C GLY A 606 -24.11 -2.30 21.04
N VAL A 607 -22.79 -2.10 21.13
CA VAL A 607 -21.82 -2.21 20.04
C VAL A 607 -21.35 -3.67 19.99
N ILE A 608 -21.11 -4.21 18.80
CA ILE A 608 -20.56 -5.58 18.67
C ILE A 608 -19.05 -5.51 18.74
N ASP A 609 -18.40 -6.56 19.24
CA ASP A 609 -16.95 -6.61 19.47
C ASP A 609 -16.13 -6.16 18.24
N TYR A 610 -16.62 -6.49 17.04
CA TYR A 610 -15.94 -6.09 15.80
C TYR A 610 -15.86 -4.56 15.57
N PHE A 611 -16.83 -3.80 16.09
CA PHE A 611 -16.89 -2.34 16.01
C PHE A 611 -16.59 -1.66 17.35
N ASP A 612 -16.27 -2.43 18.39
CA ASP A 612 -15.90 -1.91 19.70
C ASP A 612 -14.36 -1.80 19.79
N GLN A 613 -13.90 -0.87 20.63
CA GLN A 613 -12.49 -0.65 20.91
C GLN A 613 -12.12 -1.12 22.33
N ASP A 614 -13.10 -1.49 23.15
CA ASP A 614 -12.99 -1.97 24.54
C ASP A 614 -14.02 -3.10 24.74
N ASP A 615 -13.81 -4.22 24.04
CA ASP A 615 -14.73 -5.38 23.95
C ASP A 615 -15.24 -5.88 25.31
N ASP A 616 -14.44 -5.73 26.37
CA ASP A 616 -14.76 -6.22 27.70
C ASP A 616 -15.17 -5.14 28.72
N GLY A 617 -15.15 -3.87 28.28
CA GLY A 617 -15.60 -2.69 29.00
C GLY A 617 -14.77 -2.40 30.26
N ASP A 618 -13.51 -2.83 30.31
CA ASP A 618 -12.61 -2.60 31.45
C ASP A 618 -11.92 -1.22 31.42
N GLY A 619 -12.03 -0.53 30.29
CA GLY A 619 -11.48 0.80 30.05
C GLY A 619 -10.05 0.81 29.53
N MET A 620 -9.52 -0.34 29.11
CA MET A 620 -8.32 -0.46 28.29
C MET A 620 -8.74 -0.77 26.84
N PHE A 621 -8.04 -0.20 25.88
CA PHE A 621 -8.33 -0.52 24.48
C PHE A 621 -7.86 -1.93 24.13
N ASP A 622 -8.55 -2.62 23.21
CA ASP A 622 -8.27 -4.03 22.88
C ASP A 622 -6.85 -4.27 22.39
N TRP A 623 -6.25 -3.28 21.71
CA TRP A 623 -4.87 -3.34 21.24
C TRP A 623 -3.83 -3.08 22.35
N GLU A 624 -4.26 -2.55 23.50
CA GLU A 624 -3.44 -2.39 24.72
C GLU A 624 -3.74 -3.48 25.76
N ASP A 625 -4.84 -4.22 25.61
CA ASP A 625 -5.26 -5.27 26.54
C ASP A 625 -4.68 -6.65 26.16
N PRO A 626 -3.93 -7.32 27.05
CA PRO A 626 -3.54 -8.70 26.86
C PRO A 626 -4.69 -9.72 26.87
N ASP A 627 -5.88 -9.39 27.40
CA ASP A 627 -7.04 -10.28 27.53
C ASP A 627 -8.37 -9.61 27.09
N PRO A 628 -8.48 -9.05 25.85
CA PRO A 628 -9.53 -8.10 25.42
C PRO A 628 -10.97 -8.64 25.45
N LEU A 629 -11.16 -9.95 25.60
CA LEU A 629 -12.50 -10.57 25.66
C LEU A 629 -12.91 -10.96 27.09
N SER A 630 -12.18 -10.51 28.12
CA SER A 630 -12.25 -11.06 29.48
C SER A 630 -12.89 -10.13 30.50
N ALA A 631 -14.18 -9.85 30.30
CA ALA A 631 -14.96 -8.92 31.13
C ALA A 631 -14.66 -9.02 32.64
N PRO A 632 -14.50 -7.88 33.35
CA PRO A 632 -14.06 -7.88 34.73
C PRO A 632 -15.01 -8.68 35.63
N GLU A 633 -14.44 -9.59 36.44
CA GLU A 633 -15.24 -10.34 37.43
C GLU A 633 -16.05 -9.33 38.27
N PRO A 634 -17.38 -9.43 38.33
CA PRO A 634 -18.19 -8.48 39.07
C PRO A 634 -17.70 -8.46 40.51
N PRO A 635 -17.51 -7.29 41.12
CA PRO A 635 -16.91 -7.21 42.45
C PRO A 635 -17.70 -8.09 43.39
N GLU A 636 -17.04 -9.09 44.00
CA GLU A 636 -17.67 -9.93 45.02
C GLU A 636 -18.38 -9.00 46.00
N PRO A 637 -19.65 -9.25 46.35
CA PRO A 637 -20.38 -8.37 47.23
C PRO A 637 -19.63 -8.30 48.56
N GLU A 638 -18.92 -7.20 48.81
CA GLU A 638 -18.16 -7.00 50.02
C GLU A 638 -19.10 -7.17 51.22
N GLU A 639 -18.88 -8.23 52.01
CA GLU A 639 -19.53 -8.37 53.29
C GLU A 639 -19.21 -7.13 54.14
N GLU A 640 -20.25 -6.37 54.47
CA GLU A 640 -20.22 -5.23 55.38
C GLU A 640 -19.33 -5.51 56.61
N SER A 641 -18.15 -4.90 56.64
CA SER A 641 -17.40 -4.71 57.87
C SER A 641 -17.12 -3.20 58.00
N GLY A 642 -18.09 -2.53 58.62
CA GLY A 642 -18.10 -1.09 58.74
C GLY A 642 -16.93 -0.52 59.53
N SER A 643 -16.27 0.49 58.95
CA SER A 643 -15.78 1.63 59.72
C SER A 643 -15.64 2.88 58.81
N ILE A 644 -16.35 3.94 59.15
CA ILE A 644 -16.25 5.30 58.59
C ILE A 644 -16.17 6.26 59.80
N PRO A 645 -15.47 7.42 59.79
CA PRO A 645 -14.30 7.86 59.01
C PRO A 645 -13.20 8.56 59.85
N GLY A 646 -12.05 8.87 59.24
CA GLY A 646 -11.08 9.86 59.71
C GLY A 646 -10.50 10.69 58.55
N PRO A 647 -10.60 12.04 58.57
CA PRO A 647 -10.39 12.90 57.39
C PRO A 647 -8.92 13.30 57.15
N GLY A 648 -8.49 13.25 55.90
CA GLY A 648 -7.21 13.76 55.40
C GLY A 648 -7.34 15.22 54.93
N VAL A 649 -6.58 16.09 55.59
CA VAL A 649 -6.59 17.56 55.49
C VAL A 649 -6.06 18.03 54.14
N LEU A 650 -6.94 18.36 53.19
CA LEU A 650 -6.64 19.31 52.10
C LEU A 650 -7.86 19.98 51.44
N ALA A 651 -8.96 20.16 52.17
CA ALA A 651 -10.11 20.93 51.67
C ALA A 651 -10.77 21.84 52.73
N THR A 652 -10.01 22.36 53.72
CA THR A 652 -10.53 23.38 54.67
C THR A 652 -9.44 24.26 55.31
N ILE A 653 -8.73 25.08 54.53
CA ILE A 653 -8.30 26.42 54.99
C ILE A 653 -8.66 27.43 53.90
N SER A 654 -9.96 27.66 53.76
CA SER A 654 -10.50 28.98 53.47
C SER A 654 -11.66 29.19 54.45
N LEU A 655 -11.26 29.46 55.69
CA LEU A 655 -12.13 29.77 56.82
C LEU A 655 -12.71 31.17 56.64
N LEU A 656 -14.04 31.26 56.51
CA LEU A 656 -14.90 32.25 57.14
C LEU A 656 -14.29 33.67 57.32
N GLY A 657 -14.34 34.46 56.25
CA GLY A 657 -14.39 35.92 56.31
C GLY A 657 -15.84 36.40 56.22
N ALA A 658 -16.43 36.68 57.38
CA ALA A 658 -17.81 37.14 57.56
C ALA A 658 -18.21 38.39 56.72
N ALA A 659 -19.44 38.38 56.20
CA ALA A 659 -20.47 39.44 56.37
C ALA A 659 -21.63 39.19 55.38
N MET A 660 -22.79 38.72 55.87
CA MET A 660 -24.02 39.53 55.91
C MET A 660 -24.28 40.39 54.66
N LEU A 661 -25.26 40.02 53.84
CA LEU A 661 -26.52 40.78 53.65
C LEU A 661 -27.50 40.05 52.70
N ILE A 662 -28.64 39.69 53.28
CA ILE A 662 -29.93 39.23 52.71
C ILE A 662 -30.65 40.46 52.06
N PRO A 663 -31.81 40.38 51.36
CA PRO A 663 -32.32 39.53 50.25
C PRO A 663 -32.85 40.37 49.06
N ARG A 664 -33.32 39.71 47.99
CA ARG A 664 -34.70 39.82 47.42
C ARG A 664 -34.70 39.33 45.96
N ARG A 665 -35.73 38.55 45.60
CA ARG A 665 -36.88 39.07 44.83
C ARG A 665 -38.00 38.03 44.76
N ASP A 666 -39.18 38.46 45.18
CA ASP A 666 -40.48 37.82 44.95
C ASP A 666 -40.95 38.08 43.50
N ASP A 667 -41.90 37.22 43.09
CA ASP A 667 -42.72 37.15 41.86
C ASP A 667 -42.17 36.32 40.69
#